data_AF-A0A0V8ST89-F1
#
_entry.id   AF-A0A0V8ST89-F1
#
_cell.length_a   1.000
_cell.length_b   1.000
_cell.length_c   1.000
_cell.angle_alpha   90.00
_cell.angle_beta   90.00
_cell.angle_gamma   90.00
#
_symmetry.space_group_name_H-M   'P 1'
#
loop_
_entity.id
_entity.type
_entity.pdbx_description
1 polymer ?
#
loop_
_entity_poly.entity_id
_entity_poly.type
_entity_poly.pdbx_seq_one_letter_code
_entity_poly.pdbx_strand_id
1 'polypeptide(L)'
;MHAPAQRRRHRHAIGGAAAATALVLTGLVAPPGAAADTGTVPYTVMFNNFESSVGSRAPAWSALDVAGPSGTPAATSFSTTDVRTRVSHARSLQVAARDHVGDGAQMPIPATLLTAGQTYTISVWVHVAEGSAPVTAGTPLTARVAVGGTALPAAAGTDLVLEPGVWKRVAVTYTHTAGATPLTVTVDNTTGTFYLDDAMVSGERVGEPVPATGTLKNTLGYPVGVAVERRSTLVGTEAEQVLSTQFDQVTPENAMKPESWYGADGKFAGTPGAEMTSNEGADALMDWAKRNDGRVYGHVLVWHGQNPGWFFQDENGAPLDAAGASERMRTHIFDVAKYLSDRYGAFGSPGNPLAAFDVVNEVIADNAATASNGMRTSTWFNTLGEEFVDQAFRDADEAFNDVYAQPGSDRPVKLFINDYGTEGGDAAGSKLNRYYDLVQRLIARDVPIDGVGHQYHVNLNTPTANLRTGLEKFTATGLQLAVTEFDVTTGYPQTERLAIRQGQYYKTAFDIFNAYDRTHPDRLFSVTVWGLNDAGSWLYYDGAPLMFDDYLNPKWSLVGALGGDVPAEPKAMTVFGGDVDLDAPRVTTDPQWSLVAPSAVGDHARFTLRWAPDALTAYVDVDDATVDATDGVTFRVGAQRYGITRAGEGDLPVVVSERDGGWTAVVQLPLTGATEGGTVPFDVAVTDGATTAGWNAPGILGELTLREPLSHVDVLQVDAPPAVDAEVDDLWAAAPVVRTDKVTQGTAAAAYADVRTVWSGDGSSLFVLAEVTDPQVSLTPNNAWEKDSLEIFVDPGNAKNGAYRAGEDVQIRIAADNAVSSGGGRVVASATRQTATGYVVEAEISLLDAGGPGTLHGLDFQVNDATGNARTGVKAWADPTGQGYQNTSRWGVARLAERGTPALTLGAAEVTAGGDVTVTATGFPARATVELQLVAATSGAARAAADPVALGTVEVAADGVAQTTVTVPASVAAGDYRIAAVGADETLATADLRVVAAAVEPTPGPTPGPTSQPTPGATPTPGATATPGADPTPGGTGGTTGSGTTGASSGRLATTGSAIALWSVLAAALLTGGGVLVRARRAAGADD
;
A
#
# COMPACT_ATOMS: atom_id res chain seq x y z
N MET A 1 2.48 35.69 -59.49
CA MET A 1 1.53 35.32 -60.57
C MET A 1 1.47 33.80 -60.66
N HIS A 2 0.29 33.25 -60.96
CA HIS A 2 0.02 31.83 -61.20
C HIS A 2 0.31 30.83 -60.05
N ALA A 3 -0.19 29.61 -60.24
CA ALA A 3 -0.47 28.60 -59.21
C ALA A 3 0.34 27.30 -59.46
N PRO A 4 0.35 26.31 -58.55
CA PRO A 4 1.35 25.23 -58.54
C PRO A 4 0.98 24.01 -59.39
N ALA A 5 1.92 23.07 -59.51
CA ALA A 5 1.74 21.78 -60.18
C ALA A 5 2.00 20.59 -59.23
N GLN A 6 1.15 19.57 -59.29
CA GLN A 6 1.22 18.35 -58.47
C GLN A 6 2.29 17.37 -58.99
N ARG A 7 2.86 16.54 -58.09
CA ARG A 7 3.53 15.28 -58.49
C ARG A 7 2.60 14.08 -58.27
N ARG A 8 2.65 13.13 -59.22
CA ARG A 8 1.76 11.95 -59.24
C ARG A 8 2.35 10.78 -58.45
N ARG A 9 1.48 9.98 -57.81
CA ARG A 9 1.76 8.57 -57.54
C ARG A 9 1.53 7.75 -58.82
N HIS A 10 2.39 6.79 -59.11
CA HIS A 10 2.14 5.73 -60.09
C HIS A 10 2.37 4.36 -59.42
N ARG A 11 1.39 3.46 -59.53
CA ARG A 11 1.59 2.02 -59.39
C ARG A 11 1.70 1.43 -60.80
N HIS A 12 2.53 0.40 -60.98
CA HIS A 12 2.17 -0.82 -61.74
C HIS A 12 3.14 -1.94 -61.36
N ALA A 13 2.73 -3.20 -61.59
CA ALA A 13 3.46 -4.40 -61.22
C ALA A 13 3.89 -5.20 -62.45
N ILE A 14 4.89 -6.06 -62.27
CA ILE A 14 5.42 -7.20 -63.05
C ILE A 14 6.74 -7.56 -62.31
N GLY A 15 7.21 -8.79 -62.16
CA GLY A 15 6.76 -10.11 -62.61
C GLY A 15 7.99 -11.03 -62.53
N GLY A 16 7.87 -12.19 -61.88
CA GLY A 16 9.05 -12.92 -61.37
C GLY A 16 9.87 -13.69 -62.41
N ALA A 17 11.17 -13.81 -62.15
CA ALA A 17 12.06 -14.85 -62.68
C ALA A 17 13.04 -15.26 -61.57
N ALA A 18 13.27 -16.55 -61.38
CA ALA A 18 14.08 -17.08 -60.29
C ALA A 18 15.49 -17.45 -60.75
N ALA A 19 16.48 -17.20 -59.88
CA ALA A 19 17.80 -17.82 -59.94
C ALA A 19 18.20 -18.24 -58.51
N ALA A 20 18.25 -19.54 -58.26
CA ALA A 20 18.54 -20.07 -56.93
C ALA A 20 20.04 -20.32 -56.74
N THR A 21 20.58 -19.94 -55.59
CA THR A 21 21.82 -20.49 -55.03
C THR A 21 21.54 -20.80 -53.57
N ALA A 22 21.56 -22.07 -53.20
CA ALA A 22 21.14 -22.51 -51.88
C ALA A 22 22.27 -22.34 -50.86
N LEU A 23 21.96 -21.75 -49.71
CA LEU A 23 22.69 -21.97 -48.47
C LEU A 23 21.79 -22.76 -47.52
N VAL A 24 22.34 -23.76 -46.85
CA VAL A 24 21.56 -24.77 -46.11
C VAL A 24 21.23 -24.26 -44.71
N LEU A 25 19.97 -23.88 -44.50
CA LEU A 25 19.35 -23.73 -43.18
C LEU A 25 18.51 -24.97 -42.89
N THR A 26 19.08 -25.95 -42.18
CA THR A 26 18.34 -27.08 -41.61
C THR A 26 17.52 -26.59 -40.42
N GLY A 27 16.21 -26.40 -40.62
CA GLY A 27 15.30 -26.08 -39.53
C GLY A 27 15.17 -27.22 -38.53
N LEU A 28 15.37 -26.92 -37.24
CA LEU A 28 14.94 -27.78 -36.14
C LEU A 28 13.42 -27.64 -35.98
N VAL A 29 12.69 -28.58 -36.57
CA VAL A 29 11.24 -28.69 -36.40
C VAL A 29 10.96 -29.13 -34.96
N ALA A 30 10.19 -28.32 -34.22
CA ALA A 30 9.71 -28.70 -32.89
C ALA A 30 8.88 -29.99 -32.97
N PRO A 31 9.07 -30.96 -32.05
CA PRO A 31 8.32 -32.22 -32.09
C PRO A 31 6.81 -31.97 -31.87
N PRO A 32 5.92 -32.76 -32.51
CA PRO A 32 4.48 -32.64 -32.33
C PRO A 32 4.06 -33.19 -30.95
N GLY A 33 4.20 -32.34 -29.93
CA GLY A 33 3.89 -32.63 -28.55
C GLY A 33 3.46 -31.35 -27.84
N ALA A 34 2.40 -30.70 -28.36
CA ALA A 34 1.75 -29.62 -27.65
C ALA A 34 1.19 -30.17 -26.34
N ALA A 35 1.81 -29.79 -25.22
CA ALA A 35 1.11 -29.79 -23.94
C ALA A 35 -0.17 -28.95 -24.11
N ALA A 36 -1.24 -29.32 -23.40
CA ALA A 36 -2.33 -28.39 -23.24
C ALA A 36 -1.79 -27.14 -22.57
N ASP A 37 -2.17 -25.96 -23.07
CA ASP A 37 -1.84 -24.70 -22.42
C ASP A 37 -2.37 -24.75 -20.99
N THR A 38 -1.47 -24.73 -20.01
CA THR A 38 -1.79 -24.93 -18.60
C THR A 38 -2.35 -23.67 -17.94
N GLY A 39 -2.38 -22.55 -18.66
CA GLY A 39 -2.73 -21.25 -18.08
C GLY A 39 -1.78 -20.87 -16.95
N THR A 40 -0.51 -21.28 -17.05
CA THR A 40 0.53 -21.00 -16.05
C THR A 40 1.49 -19.91 -16.53
N VAL A 41 1.71 -18.92 -15.68
CA VAL A 41 2.70 -17.85 -15.88
C VAL A 41 3.88 -18.05 -14.91
N PRO A 42 5.11 -17.71 -15.32
CA PRO A 42 6.24 -17.64 -14.40
C PRO A 42 6.00 -16.51 -13.39
N TYR A 43 6.56 -16.64 -12.20
CA TYR A 43 6.61 -15.57 -11.21
C TYR A 43 7.84 -15.68 -10.32
N THR A 44 8.32 -14.52 -9.87
CA THR A 44 9.44 -14.43 -8.92
C THR A 44 8.93 -14.69 -7.50
N VAL A 45 9.53 -15.66 -6.84
CA VAL A 45 9.33 -15.95 -5.41
C VAL A 45 10.25 -15.07 -4.57
N MET A 46 11.49 -14.90 -5.04
CA MET A 46 12.56 -14.16 -4.37
C MET A 46 13.62 -13.77 -5.40
N PHE A 47 14.18 -12.56 -5.29
CA PHE A 47 15.26 -12.08 -6.16
C PHE A 47 16.28 -11.27 -5.33
N ASN A 48 17.55 -11.26 -5.76
CA ASN A 48 18.57 -10.35 -5.24
C ASN A 48 19.62 -9.99 -6.30
N ASN A 49 19.70 -8.69 -6.61
CA ASN A 49 20.64 -8.03 -7.52
C ASN A 49 21.70 -7.15 -6.80
N PHE A 50 21.75 -7.19 -5.46
CA PHE A 50 22.78 -6.56 -4.61
C PHE A 50 22.95 -5.02 -4.70
N GLU A 51 22.16 -4.32 -5.50
CA GLU A 51 22.21 -2.86 -5.66
C GLU A 51 21.87 -2.12 -4.36
N SER A 52 20.73 -2.46 -3.74
CA SER A 52 20.34 -1.93 -2.43
C SER A 52 21.21 -2.53 -1.33
N SER A 53 21.72 -1.71 -0.41
CA SER A 53 22.49 -2.17 0.74
C SER A 53 21.73 -3.23 1.55
N VAL A 54 22.42 -4.31 1.96
CA VAL A 54 21.85 -5.46 2.67
C VAL A 54 21.25 -5.05 4.02
N GLY A 55 19.96 -4.70 4.03
CA GLY A 55 19.26 -4.25 5.23
C GLY A 55 17.96 -3.47 4.98
N SER A 56 16.90 -4.13 4.51
CA SER A 56 15.49 -3.86 4.89
C SER A 56 14.47 -4.59 4.01
N ARG A 57 14.74 -4.71 2.70
CA ARG A 57 13.82 -5.33 1.71
C ARG A 57 14.43 -6.47 0.90
N ALA A 58 15.73 -6.37 0.57
CA ALA A 58 16.46 -7.43 -0.10
C ALA A 58 16.63 -8.67 0.81
N PRO A 59 16.60 -9.90 0.26
CA PRO A 59 16.88 -11.12 1.03
C PRO A 59 18.27 -11.09 1.66
N ALA A 60 18.34 -11.34 2.97
CA ALA A 60 19.62 -11.36 3.68
C ALA A 60 20.45 -12.60 3.32
N TRP A 61 21.69 -12.38 2.94
CA TRP A 61 22.69 -13.41 2.70
C TRP A 61 23.73 -13.44 3.83
N SER A 62 24.43 -14.57 3.99
CA SER A 62 25.59 -14.70 4.86
C SER A 62 26.67 -15.62 4.27
N ALA A 63 27.84 -15.62 4.89
CA ALA A 63 28.87 -16.61 4.66
C ALA A 63 28.38 -18.04 4.98
N LEU A 64 28.93 -19.01 4.27
CA LEU A 64 28.84 -20.43 4.57
C LEU A 64 30.27 -20.97 4.76
N ASP A 65 30.67 -21.23 6.00
CA ASP A 65 31.97 -21.81 6.34
C ASP A 65 31.83 -23.33 6.58
N VAL A 66 32.70 -24.14 5.99
CA VAL A 66 32.75 -25.59 6.22
C VAL A 66 33.76 -25.91 7.33
N ALA A 67 33.33 -26.72 8.30
CA ALA A 67 34.14 -27.06 9.46
C ALA A 67 35.41 -27.87 9.10
N GLY A 68 36.55 -27.17 9.04
CA GLY A 68 37.85 -27.77 8.79
C GLY A 68 38.33 -28.74 9.89
N PRO A 69 39.28 -29.64 9.59
CA PRO A 69 39.75 -30.67 10.52
C PRO A 69 40.52 -30.13 11.76
N SER A 70 40.82 -28.83 11.78
CA SER A 70 41.40 -28.09 12.91
C SER A 70 40.36 -27.54 13.90
N GLY A 71 39.05 -27.58 13.57
CA GLY A 71 37.97 -27.15 14.45
C GLY A 71 37.85 -25.62 14.67
N THR A 72 38.56 -24.80 13.90
CA THR A 72 38.40 -23.33 13.89
C THR A 72 38.39 -22.85 12.44
N PRO A 73 37.26 -22.33 11.91
CA PRO A 73 37.23 -21.67 10.62
C PRO A 73 37.98 -20.34 10.66
N ALA A 74 38.67 -19.99 9.56
CA ALA A 74 38.76 -18.59 9.19
C ALA A 74 37.39 -18.14 8.68
N ALA A 75 37.01 -16.88 8.90
CA ALA A 75 35.73 -16.37 8.44
C ALA A 75 35.81 -16.02 6.94
N THR A 76 35.01 -16.69 6.12
CA THR A 76 34.80 -16.30 4.71
C THR A 76 34.36 -14.84 4.67
N SER A 77 35.15 -13.97 4.03
CA SER A 77 34.83 -12.55 3.95
C SER A 77 33.71 -12.32 2.92
N PHE A 78 32.70 -11.59 3.38
CA PHE A 78 31.42 -11.46 2.71
C PHE A 78 31.08 -9.96 2.58
N SER A 79 30.95 -9.46 1.36
CA SER A 79 30.66 -8.03 1.12
C SER A 79 30.08 -7.77 -0.26
N THR A 80 29.04 -6.93 -0.34
CA THR A 80 28.66 -6.26 -1.59
C THR A 80 29.74 -5.28 -2.01
N THR A 81 30.13 -5.29 -3.28
CA THR A 81 31.22 -4.46 -3.80
C THR A 81 31.00 -4.14 -5.28
N ASP A 82 31.57 -3.02 -5.73
CA ASP A 82 31.39 -2.45 -7.07
C ASP A 82 32.28 -3.18 -8.11
N VAL A 83 32.09 -4.49 -8.26
CA VAL A 83 32.82 -5.33 -9.26
C VAL A 83 32.13 -5.23 -10.61
N ARG A 84 32.14 -3.99 -11.13
CA ARG A 84 31.52 -3.63 -12.41
C ARG A 84 32.17 -4.41 -13.54
N THR A 85 31.41 -5.36 -14.06
CA THR A 85 31.85 -6.29 -15.09
C THR A 85 30.66 -6.58 -16.01
N ARG A 86 30.94 -7.09 -17.21
CA ARG A 86 30.11 -7.02 -18.44
C ARG A 86 28.66 -7.57 -18.39
N VAL A 87 28.20 -8.06 -17.24
CA VAL A 87 26.93 -8.78 -17.04
C VAL A 87 26.24 -8.43 -15.70
N SER A 88 26.97 -7.87 -14.73
CA SER A 88 26.44 -7.52 -13.40
C SER A 88 25.66 -6.20 -13.42
N HIS A 89 24.97 -5.90 -12.32
CA HIS A 89 24.58 -4.53 -12.00
C HIS A 89 25.80 -3.73 -11.45
N ALA A 90 25.58 -2.54 -10.86
CA ALA A 90 26.68 -1.70 -10.35
C ALA A 90 27.44 -2.38 -9.21
N ARG A 91 26.78 -3.27 -8.46
CA ARG A 91 27.32 -4.11 -7.39
C ARG A 91 27.15 -5.59 -7.68
N SER A 92 27.97 -6.38 -7.00
CA SER A 92 27.76 -7.81 -6.84
C SER A 92 28.21 -8.25 -5.46
N LEU A 93 27.79 -9.43 -5.02
CA LEU A 93 28.23 -10.03 -3.78
C LEU A 93 29.60 -10.72 -3.97
N GLN A 94 30.65 -10.22 -3.32
CA GLN A 94 31.94 -10.89 -3.21
C GLN A 94 31.97 -11.92 -2.09
N VAL A 95 32.52 -13.09 -2.41
CA VAL A 95 32.82 -14.19 -1.48
C VAL A 95 34.31 -14.49 -1.57
N ALA A 96 35.07 -14.06 -0.55
CA ALA A 96 36.52 -14.09 -0.50
C ALA A 96 37.04 -14.67 0.83
N ALA A 97 38.37 -14.73 1.02
CA ALA A 97 39.04 -15.28 2.21
C ALA A 97 38.54 -16.70 2.62
N ARG A 98 38.28 -17.55 1.63
CA ARG A 98 37.83 -18.94 1.81
C ARG A 98 39.03 -19.84 2.08
N ASP A 99 38.94 -20.73 3.08
CA ASP A 99 40.02 -21.64 3.47
C ASP A 99 39.79 -23.08 2.98
N HIS A 100 38.53 -23.46 2.71
CA HIS A 100 38.13 -24.82 2.36
C HIS A 100 37.32 -24.89 1.06
N VAL A 101 37.51 -25.98 0.32
CA VAL A 101 36.62 -26.34 -0.80
C VAL A 101 35.27 -26.74 -0.22
N GLY A 102 34.27 -25.89 -0.43
CA GLY A 102 32.93 -26.00 0.14
C GLY A 102 32.48 -24.72 0.86
N ASP A 103 33.41 -23.83 1.22
CA ASP A 103 33.08 -22.50 1.72
C ASP A 103 32.35 -21.70 0.62
N GLY A 104 31.42 -20.81 0.98
CA GLY A 104 30.62 -20.07 0.01
C GLY A 104 29.66 -19.06 0.64
N ALA A 105 28.49 -18.93 0.03
CA ALA A 105 27.43 -18.03 0.48
C ALA A 105 26.09 -18.76 0.63
N GLN A 106 25.23 -18.25 1.51
CA GLN A 106 23.90 -18.81 1.76
C GLN A 106 22.84 -17.71 1.97
N MET A 107 21.60 -18.03 1.61
CA MET A 107 20.42 -17.17 1.72
C MET A 107 19.25 -18.00 2.26
N PRO A 108 18.68 -17.70 3.44
CA PRO A 108 17.49 -18.39 3.94
C PRO A 108 16.30 -18.16 3.00
N ILE A 109 15.65 -19.21 2.50
CA ILE A 109 14.35 -19.08 1.83
C ILE A 109 13.26 -19.25 2.90
N PRO A 110 12.41 -18.23 3.16
CA PRO A 110 11.28 -18.35 4.06
C PRO A 110 10.29 -19.42 3.59
N ALA A 111 9.91 -20.34 4.48
CA ALA A 111 8.95 -21.40 4.16
C ALA A 111 7.56 -20.86 3.75
N THR A 112 7.22 -19.64 4.19
CA THR A 112 5.99 -18.93 3.82
C THR A 112 5.91 -18.54 2.34
N LEU A 113 7.03 -18.57 1.61
CA LEU A 113 7.08 -18.29 0.17
C LEU A 113 7.06 -19.58 -0.69
N LEU A 114 7.07 -20.76 -0.08
CA LEU A 114 7.17 -22.05 -0.78
C LEU A 114 5.99 -22.98 -0.48
N THR A 115 5.25 -23.35 -1.52
CA THR A 115 4.18 -24.36 -1.45
C THR A 115 4.77 -25.76 -1.45
N ALA A 116 4.42 -26.59 -0.48
CA ALA A 116 4.85 -27.98 -0.46
C ALA A 116 4.33 -28.74 -1.70
N GLY A 117 5.24 -29.42 -2.40
CA GLY A 117 4.96 -30.13 -3.66
C GLY A 117 5.06 -29.28 -4.93
N GLN A 118 5.16 -27.95 -4.84
CA GLN A 118 5.42 -27.09 -6.00
C GLN A 118 6.91 -27.17 -6.41
N THR A 119 7.16 -27.06 -7.72
CA THR A 119 8.52 -27.01 -8.28
C THR A 119 8.89 -25.59 -8.64
N TYR A 120 10.13 -25.24 -8.32
CA TYR A 120 10.75 -23.94 -8.51
C TYR A 120 12.00 -24.08 -9.38
N THR A 121 12.34 -23.03 -10.10
CA THR A 121 13.68 -22.85 -10.67
C THR A 121 14.47 -21.92 -9.76
N ILE A 122 15.73 -22.24 -9.53
CA ILE A 122 16.67 -21.40 -8.80
C ILE A 122 17.82 -21.09 -9.74
N SER A 123 18.09 -19.81 -9.98
CA SER A 123 19.21 -19.35 -10.79
C SER A 123 20.07 -18.34 -10.07
N VAL A 124 21.36 -18.31 -10.39
CA VAL A 124 22.31 -17.31 -9.88
C VAL A 124 23.41 -17.14 -10.91
N TRP A 125 23.86 -15.90 -11.12
CA TRP A 125 25.07 -15.66 -11.90
C TRP A 125 26.30 -15.80 -11.00
N VAL A 126 27.34 -16.44 -11.53
CA VAL A 126 28.60 -16.71 -10.83
C VAL A 126 29.78 -16.26 -11.69
N HIS A 127 30.71 -15.51 -11.11
CA HIS A 127 31.97 -15.11 -11.74
C HIS A 127 33.12 -15.45 -10.82
N VAL A 128 34.14 -16.16 -11.31
CA VAL A 128 35.35 -16.45 -10.52
C VAL A 128 36.43 -15.43 -10.87
N ALA A 129 37.09 -14.86 -9.86
CA ALA A 129 38.14 -13.86 -10.05
C ALA A 129 39.29 -14.40 -10.93
N GLU A 130 39.88 -13.55 -11.77
CA GLU A 130 41.03 -13.93 -12.60
C GLU A 130 42.19 -14.49 -11.76
N GLY A 131 42.95 -15.41 -12.35
CA GLY A 131 44.03 -16.13 -11.65
C GLY A 131 43.55 -17.22 -10.69
N SER A 132 42.25 -17.34 -10.39
CA SER A 132 41.71 -18.43 -9.58
C SER A 132 41.87 -19.77 -10.28
N ALA A 133 42.69 -20.65 -9.69
CA ALA A 133 42.96 -21.98 -10.21
C ALA A 133 42.18 -23.06 -9.42
N PRO A 134 41.87 -24.21 -10.05
CA PRO A 134 41.38 -25.38 -9.34
C PRO A 134 42.51 -26.01 -8.49
N VAL A 135 42.18 -26.41 -7.26
CA VAL A 135 43.07 -27.16 -6.33
C VAL A 135 43.58 -28.46 -6.97
N THR A 136 42.74 -29.11 -7.78
CA THR A 136 43.13 -30.28 -8.58
C THR A 136 43.41 -29.83 -10.02
N ALA A 137 44.69 -29.77 -10.38
CA ALA A 137 45.12 -29.42 -11.74
C ALA A 137 44.45 -30.31 -12.80
N GLY A 138 43.92 -29.69 -13.86
CA GLY A 138 43.20 -30.37 -14.94
C GLY A 138 41.72 -30.65 -14.67
N THR A 139 41.15 -30.21 -13.55
CA THR A 139 39.69 -30.19 -13.34
C THR A 139 39.11 -28.83 -13.73
N PRO A 140 37.93 -28.75 -14.37
CA PRO A 140 37.24 -27.48 -14.59
C PRO A 140 36.74 -26.92 -13.25
N LEU A 141 36.66 -25.60 -13.10
CA LEU A 141 35.95 -24.97 -11.99
C LEU A 141 34.45 -25.21 -12.15
N THR A 142 33.74 -25.58 -11.08
CA THR A 142 32.27 -25.75 -11.11
C THR A 142 31.57 -25.00 -9.99
N ALA A 143 30.38 -24.48 -10.27
CA ALA A 143 29.47 -24.03 -9.22
C ALA A 143 28.63 -25.20 -8.68
N ARG A 144 28.10 -25.06 -7.47
CA ARG A 144 26.92 -25.80 -7.00
C ARG A 144 25.88 -24.87 -6.43
N VAL A 145 24.64 -25.27 -6.63
CA VAL A 145 23.47 -24.74 -5.96
C VAL A 145 22.88 -25.87 -5.12
N ALA A 146 22.63 -25.62 -3.85
CA ALA A 146 22.06 -26.59 -2.92
C ALA A 146 20.89 -25.96 -2.13
N VAL A 147 19.94 -26.78 -1.69
CA VAL A 147 18.87 -26.34 -0.79
C VAL A 147 18.83 -27.26 0.42
N GLY A 148 18.88 -26.68 1.62
CA GLY A 148 18.97 -27.46 2.87
C GLY A 148 20.23 -28.36 2.93
N GLY A 149 21.34 -27.92 2.32
CA GLY A 149 22.56 -28.70 2.19
C GLY A 149 22.53 -29.82 1.13
N THR A 150 21.40 -30.06 0.46
CA THR A 150 21.29 -31.05 -0.61
C THR A 150 21.59 -30.41 -1.95
N ALA A 151 22.71 -30.81 -2.58
CA ALA A 151 23.10 -30.32 -3.89
C ALA A 151 22.06 -30.70 -4.96
N LEU A 152 21.60 -29.71 -5.73
CA LEU A 152 20.60 -29.92 -6.77
C LEU A 152 21.25 -30.33 -8.09
N PRO A 153 20.62 -31.20 -8.89
CA PRO A 153 21.11 -31.52 -10.22
C PRO A 153 20.99 -30.30 -11.14
N ALA A 154 21.96 -30.15 -12.04
CA ALA A 154 21.90 -29.19 -13.13
C ALA A 154 20.62 -29.38 -13.96
N ALA A 155 20.00 -28.28 -14.41
CA ALA A 155 19.04 -28.37 -15.51
C ALA A 155 19.77 -28.93 -16.75
N ALA A 156 19.14 -29.87 -17.46
CA ALA A 156 19.80 -30.65 -18.52
C ALA A 156 20.18 -29.75 -19.72
N GLY A 157 21.42 -29.26 -19.72
CA GLY A 157 21.96 -28.35 -20.75
C GLY A 157 22.60 -27.06 -20.21
N THR A 158 22.65 -26.84 -18.89
CA THR A 158 23.38 -25.69 -18.31
C THR A 158 24.86 -26.00 -18.12
N ASP A 159 25.74 -25.22 -18.74
CA ASP A 159 27.20 -25.33 -18.60
C ASP A 159 27.66 -24.93 -17.20
N LEU A 160 27.80 -25.91 -16.31
CA LEU A 160 28.34 -25.73 -14.95
C LEU A 160 29.84 -25.39 -14.90
N VAL A 161 30.53 -25.37 -16.03
CA VAL A 161 31.96 -25.04 -16.13
C VAL A 161 32.15 -23.52 -16.08
N LEU A 162 32.86 -23.06 -15.05
CA LEU A 162 33.21 -21.66 -14.87
C LEU A 162 34.54 -21.35 -15.55
N GLU A 163 34.60 -20.20 -16.22
CA GLU A 163 35.81 -19.63 -16.81
C GLU A 163 36.20 -18.40 -15.96
N PRO A 164 37.43 -18.31 -15.43
CA PRO A 164 37.87 -17.13 -14.68
C PRO A 164 37.74 -15.85 -15.52
N GLY A 165 37.23 -14.77 -14.93
CA GLY A 165 36.93 -13.52 -15.64
C GLY A 165 35.60 -13.50 -16.40
N VAL A 166 34.79 -14.58 -16.33
CA VAL A 166 33.52 -14.70 -17.08
C VAL A 166 32.35 -15.00 -16.14
N TRP A 167 31.29 -14.21 -16.25
CA TRP A 167 30.00 -14.50 -15.60
C TRP A 167 29.28 -15.66 -16.31
N LYS A 168 28.82 -16.65 -15.54
CA LYS A 168 28.01 -17.78 -16.01
C LYS A 168 26.71 -17.87 -15.20
N ARG A 169 25.56 -18.03 -15.85
CA ARG A 169 24.28 -18.27 -15.16
C ARG A 169 24.12 -19.75 -14.85
N VAL A 170 24.12 -20.09 -13.57
CA VAL A 170 23.76 -21.42 -13.07
C VAL A 170 22.24 -21.46 -12.89
N ALA A 171 21.59 -22.57 -13.27
CA ALA A 171 20.16 -22.78 -13.03
C ALA A 171 19.86 -24.25 -12.70
N VAL A 172 19.02 -24.47 -11.68
CA VAL A 172 18.63 -25.79 -11.16
C VAL A 172 17.14 -25.82 -10.80
N THR A 173 16.54 -27.00 -10.78
CA THR A 173 15.13 -27.19 -10.39
C THR A 173 15.02 -27.78 -8.97
N TYR A 174 14.08 -27.27 -8.18
CA TYR A 174 13.84 -27.67 -6.79
C TYR A 174 12.34 -27.90 -6.53
N THR A 175 11.94 -29.11 -6.11
CA THR A 175 10.57 -29.39 -5.65
C THR A 175 10.52 -29.29 -4.13
N HIS A 176 9.66 -28.43 -3.59
CA HIS A 176 9.69 -28.11 -2.15
C HIS A 176 9.05 -29.18 -1.27
N THR A 177 9.75 -29.58 -0.20
CA THR A 177 9.30 -30.57 0.79
C THR A 177 9.28 -29.99 2.21
N ALA A 178 8.41 -28.99 2.43
CA ALA A 178 7.98 -28.43 3.72
C ALA A 178 9.09 -28.11 4.75
N GLY A 179 9.58 -26.87 4.75
CA GLY A 179 10.43 -26.34 5.83
C GLY A 179 11.35 -25.20 5.40
N ALA A 180 11.74 -24.33 6.34
CA ALA A 180 12.69 -23.26 6.06
C ALA A 180 14.05 -23.88 5.70
N THR A 181 14.57 -23.55 4.51
CA THR A 181 15.83 -24.12 4.00
C THR A 181 16.68 -23.01 3.40
N PRO A 182 17.99 -22.97 3.69
CA PRO A 182 18.89 -22.06 2.98
C PRO A 182 19.09 -22.55 1.56
N LEU A 183 18.98 -21.62 0.60
CA LEU A 183 19.73 -21.69 -0.63
C LEU A 183 21.22 -21.55 -0.27
N THR A 184 22.07 -22.42 -0.78
CA THR A 184 23.52 -22.24 -0.70
C THR A 184 24.16 -22.29 -2.08
N VAL A 185 25.17 -21.45 -2.28
CA VAL A 185 25.93 -21.34 -3.51
C VAL A 185 27.41 -21.41 -3.19
N THR A 186 28.09 -22.38 -3.78
CA THR A 186 29.52 -22.64 -3.56
C THR A 186 30.22 -22.81 -4.90
N VAL A 187 31.39 -22.20 -5.08
CA VAL A 187 32.30 -22.62 -6.15
C VAL A 187 33.14 -23.78 -5.63
N ASP A 188 32.95 -24.95 -6.25
CA ASP A 188 33.73 -26.17 -6.00
C ASP A 188 35.22 -25.95 -6.29
N ASN A 189 36.02 -26.94 -5.87
CA ASN A 189 37.39 -27.21 -6.28
C ASN A 189 38.39 -26.03 -6.32
N THR A 190 38.07 -24.87 -5.77
CA THR A 190 38.97 -23.73 -5.53
C THR A 190 38.62 -23.03 -4.22
N THR A 191 39.61 -22.44 -3.58
CA THR A 191 39.47 -21.44 -2.51
C THR A 191 39.54 -20.00 -3.05
N GLY A 192 39.63 -19.84 -4.38
CA GLY A 192 39.61 -18.54 -5.04
C GLY A 192 38.36 -17.72 -4.74
N THR A 193 38.51 -16.39 -4.89
CA THR A 193 37.40 -15.44 -4.75
C THR A 193 36.41 -15.60 -5.90
N PHE A 194 35.13 -15.58 -5.57
CA PHE A 194 34.06 -15.53 -6.56
C PHE A 194 33.03 -14.46 -6.21
N TYR A 195 32.20 -14.13 -7.19
CA TYR A 195 31.15 -13.14 -7.10
C TYR A 195 29.81 -13.75 -7.49
N LEU A 196 28.74 -13.30 -6.85
CA LEU A 196 27.36 -13.68 -7.13
C LEU A 196 26.54 -12.45 -7.49
N ASP A 197 25.66 -12.59 -8.48
CA ASP A 197 24.68 -11.58 -8.87
C ASP A 197 23.39 -12.25 -9.40
N ASP A 198 22.31 -11.48 -9.54
CA ASP A 198 21.02 -11.89 -10.14
C ASP A 198 20.52 -13.24 -9.60
N ALA A 199 20.50 -13.38 -8.28
CA ALA A 199 20.10 -14.59 -7.59
C ALA A 199 18.58 -14.65 -7.44
N MET A 200 17.94 -15.60 -8.12
CA MET A 200 16.48 -15.69 -8.27
C MET A 200 15.95 -17.06 -7.88
N VAL A 201 14.83 -17.08 -7.17
CA VAL A 201 13.94 -18.24 -7.01
C VAL A 201 12.64 -17.89 -7.73
N SER A 202 12.24 -18.72 -8.68
CA SER A 202 11.03 -18.54 -9.49
C SER A 202 10.17 -19.80 -9.49
N GLY A 203 8.87 -19.64 -9.73
CA GLY A 203 7.93 -20.75 -9.88
C GLY A 203 6.94 -20.48 -11.01
N GLU A 204 6.08 -21.45 -11.29
CA GLU A 204 4.89 -21.27 -12.13
C GLU A 204 3.63 -21.19 -11.26
N ARG A 205 2.70 -20.31 -11.62
CA ARG A 205 1.37 -20.17 -10.99
C ARG A 205 0.29 -20.10 -12.06
N VAL A 206 -0.91 -20.60 -11.76
CA VAL A 206 -2.07 -20.42 -12.66
C VAL A 206 -2.47 -18.94 -12.67
N GLY A 207 -2.60 -18.37 -13.87
CA GLY A 207 -2.98 -16.97 -14.10
C GLY A 207 -2.93 -16.61 -15.58
N GLU A 208 -3.84 -15.74 -16.00
CA GLU A 208 -3.87 -15.22 -17.37
C GLU A 208 -2.77 -14.16 -17.58
N PRO A 209 -2.00 -14.18 -18.68
CA PRO A 209 -1.07 -13.11 -19.03
C PRO A 209 -1.78 -11.76 -19.26
N VAL A 210 -1.11 -10.65 -18.93
CA VAL A 210 -1.67 -9.31 -19.17
C VAL A 210 -1.80 -9.05 -20.69
N PRO A 211 -3.00 -8.73 -21.21
CA PRO A 211 -3.28 -8.72 -22.65
C PRO A 211 -2.83 -7.42 -23.34
N ALA A 212 -1.52 -7.18 -23.43
CA ALA A 212 -0.96 -6.08 -24.22
C ALA A 212 -1.00 -6.38 -25.73
N THR A 213 -1.39 -5.39 -26.54
CA THR A 213 -1.39 -5.49 -28.01
C THR A 213 -0.87 -4.21 -28.65
N GLY A 214 -0.14 -4.33 -29.77
CA GLY A 214 0.62 -3.22 -30.36
C GLY A 214 2.03 -3.09 -29.78
N THR A 215 2.77 -2.06 -30.20
CA THR A 215 4.13 -1.77 -29.69
C THR A 215 4.34 -0.26 -29.57
N LEU A 216 5.11 0.19 -28.57
CA LEU A 216 5.18 1.61 -28.18
C LEU A 216 5.57 2.51 -29.37
N LYS A 217 6.70 2.21 -30.05
CA LYS A 217 7.17 2.97 -31.22
C LYS A 217 6.25 2.98 -32.45
N ASN A 218 5.25 2.10 -32.50
CA ASN A 218 4.25 2.08 -33.57
C ASN A 218 2.93 2.74 -33.16
N THR A 219 2.75 3.05 -31.87
CA THR A 219 1.54 3.61 -31.27
C THR A 219 1.69 5.10 -30.92
N LEU A 220 2.87 5.50 -30.44
CA LEU A 220 3.15 6.85 -29.95
C LEU A 220 3.63 7.79 -31.06
N GLY A 221 3.39 9.10 -30.91
CA GLY A 221 3.71 10.12 -31.91
C GLY A 221 5.19 10.51 -31.98
N TYR A 222 5.96 10.10 -30.97
CA TYR A 222 7.33 10.54 -30.69
C TYR A 222 8.27 9.34 -30.42
N PRO A 223 9.58 9.51 -30.65
CA PRO A 223 10.65 8.69 -30.11
C PRO A 223 10.41 8.02 -28.76
N VAL A 224 10.51 6.68 -28.72
CA VAL A 224 10.38 5.90 -27.48
C VAL A 224 11.70 5.23 -27.13
N GLY A 225 12.29 5.68 -26.03
CA GLY A 225 13.56 5.20 -25.50
C GLY A 225 13.42 4.18 -24.37
N VAL A 226 14.50 3.43 -24.15
CA VAL A 226 14.69 2.62 -22.93
C VAL A 226 16.14 2.62 -22.49
N ALA A 227 16.39 2.70 -21.19
CA ALA A 227 17.71 2.53 -20.61
C ALA A 227 18.12 1.04 -20.59
N VAL A 228 19.35 0.75 -20.98
CA VAL A 228 19.90 -0.61 -21.00
C VAL A 228 21.38 -0.57 -20.63
N GLU A 229 21.77 -1.37 -19.62
CA GLU A 229 23.18 -1.49 -19.21
C GLU A 229 23.97 -2.56 -20.02
N ARG A 230 23.38 -3.73 -20.24
CA ARG A 230 24.18 -4.97 -20.45
C ARG A 230 24.36 -5.35 -21.92
N ARG A 231 25.60 -5.60 -22.35
CA ARG A 231 25.94 -6.16 -23.67
C ARG A 231 25.29 -7.53 -23.94
N SER A 232 25.13 -8.34 -22.90
CA SER A 232 24.47 -9.65 -22.95
C SER A 232 22.96 -9.57 -23.27
N THR A 233 22.32 -8.43 -23.01
CA THR A 233 20.89 -8.18 -23.31
C THR A 233 20.64 -7.98 -24.81
N LEU A 234 21.67 -7.66 -25.61
CA LEU A 234 21.55 -7.03 -26.94
C LEU A 234 21.88 -7.91 -28.15
N VAL A 235 22.10 -9.23 -27.96
CA VAL A 235 22.44 -10.16 -29.07
C VAL A 235 21.82 -11.54 -28.86
N GLY A 236 20.81 -11.88 -29.67
CA GLY A 236 20.24 -13.23 -29.78
C GLY A 236 19.36 -13.66 -28.61
N THR A 237 18.90 -12.72 -27.79
CA THR A 237 18.10 -12.95 -26.58
C THR A 237 16.62 -12.65 -26.79
N GLU A 238 15.79 -13.03 -25.83
CA GLU A 238 14.41 -12.56 -25.68
C GLU A 238 14.34 -11.04 -25.41
N ALA A 239 15.28 -10.53 -24.62
CA ALA A 239 15.40 -9.11 -24.33
C ALA A 239 15.70 -8.26 -25.59
N GLU A 240 16.56 -8.72 -26.51
CA GLU A 240 16.78 -8.03 -27.79
C GLU A 240 15.50 -8.01 -28.64
N GLN A 241 14.68 -9.07 -28.59
CA GLN A 241 13.40 -9.15 -29.30
C GLN A 241 12.37 -8.17 -28.72
N VAL A 242 12.22 -8.09 -27.40
CA VAL A 242 11.33 -7.13 -26.74
C VAL A 242 11.80 -5.69 -27.01
N LEU A 243 13.09 -5.42 -26.84
CA LEU A 243 13.72 -4.14 -27.13
C LEU A 243 13.45 -3.69 -28.57
N SER A 244 13.78 -4.54 -29.56
CA SER A 244 13.60 -4.23 -31.00
C SER A 244 12.15 -4.23 -31.47
N THR A 245 11.23 -4.85 -30.73
CA THR A 245 9.78 -4.77 -30.98
C THR A 245 9.18 -3.46 -30.47
N GLN A 246 9.59 -3.02 -29.29
CA GLN A 246 8.91 -1.94 -28.54
C GLN A 246 9.54 -0.55 -28.73
N PHE A 247 10.87 -0.45 -28.79
CA PHE A 247 11.60 0.82 -28.70
C PHE A 247 12.37 1.15 -29.98
N ASP A 248 12.61 2.44 -30.23
CA ASP A 248 13.41 2.96 -31.34
C ASP A 248 14.62 3.80 -30.89
N GLN A 249 14.77 3.99 -29.58
CA GLN A 249 15.89 4.68 -28.95
C GLN A 249 16.41 3.87 -27.76
N VAL A 250 17.72 3.97 -27.50
CA VAL A 250 18.34 3.45 -26.28
C VAL A 250 19.17 4.53 -25.59
N THR A 251 19.17 4.48 -24.26
CA THR A 251 20.10 5.24 -23.41
C THR A 251 21.06 4.26 -22.72
N PRO A 252 22.39 4.46 -22.80
CA PRO A 252 23.35 3.69 -22.01
C PRO A 252 23.24 4.08 -20.52
N GLU A 253 22.71 3.17 -19.70
CA GLU A 253 22.33 3.45 -18.31
C GLU A 253 23.53 3.89 -17.44
N ASN A 254 24.69 3.24 -17.59
CA ASN A 254 25.96 3.70 -17.03
C ASN A 254 27.09 3.79 -18.05
N ALA A 255 27.02 3.08 -19.18
CA ALA A 255 28.17 2.92 -20.07
C ALA A 255 28.66 4.24 -20.73
N MET A 256 27.86 5.31 -20.80
CA MET A 256 28.32 6.64 -21.27
C MET A 256 28.61 7.66 -20.15
N LYS A 257 28.49 7.29 -18.87
CA LYS A 257 28.84 8.15 -17.73
C LYS A 257 30.36 8.35 -17.61
N PRO A 258 30.86 9.44 -16.99
CA PRO A 258 32.26 9.86 -17.11
C PRO A 258 33.29 8.79 -16.74
N GLU A 259 33.06 8.02 -15.67
CA GLU A 259 33.96 6.94 -15.24
C GLU A 259 34.04 5.74 -16.19
N SER A 260 32.96 5.43 -16.92
CA SER A 260 32.89 4.30 -17.87
C SER A 260 33.80 4.47 -19.09
N TRP A 261 34.31 5.68 -19.30
CA TRP A 261 35.26 6.03 -20.35
C TRP A 261 36.74 5.81 -19.97
N TYR A 262 37.06 5.46 -18.72
CA TYR A 262 38.43 5.30 -18.25
C TYR A 262 38.71 3.88 -17.72
N GLY A 263 39.87 3.33 -18.08
CA GLY A 263 40.34 2.04 -17.55
C GLY A 263 40.77 2.13 -16.08
N ALA A 264 41.04 0.99 -15.44
CA ALA A 264 41.57 0.95 -14.08
C ALA A 264 43.00 1.55 -14.00
N ASP A 265 43.68 1.62 -15.14
CA ASP A 265 44.94 2.32 -15.35
C ASP A 265 44.81 3.85 -15.55
N GLY A 266 43.60 4.39 -15.47
CA GLY A 266 43.28 5.81 -15.64
C GLY A 266 43.31 6.32 -17.09
N LYS A 267 43.54 5.47 -18.09
CA LYS A 267 43.58 5.92 -19.50
C LYS A 267 42.19 5.98 -20.12
N PHE A 268 41.97 6.96 -20.99
CA PHE A 268 40.72 7.10 -21.75
C PHE A 268 40.56 5.97 -22.79
N ALA A 269 39.32 5.58 -23.04
CA ALA A 269 38.93 4.52 -23.96
C ALA A 269 39.59 4.64 -25.34
N GLY A 270 40.12 3.53 -25.87
CA GLY A 270 40.79 3.51 -27.18
C GLY A 270 42.19 4.13 -27.23
N THR A 271 42.72 4.68 -26.12
CA THR A 271 44.12 5.09 -26.03
C THR A 271 45.06 3.88 -26.26
N PRO A 272 46.14 3.98 -27.06
CA PRO A 272 47.05 2.87 -27.30
C PRO A 272 47.66 2.32 -25.99
N GLY A 273 47.31 1.08 -25.65
CA GLY A 273 47.75 0.45 -24.39
C GLY A 273 46.98 0.90 -23.15
N ALA A 274 45.78 1.46 -23.31
CA ALA A 274 44.71 1.34 -22.30
C ALA A 274 44.20 -0.11 -22.22
N GLU A 275 43.46 -0.43 -21.17
CA GLU A 275 42.81 -1.73 -21.05
C GLU A 275 41.74 -1.90 -22.15
N MET A 276 41.81 -3.04 -22.85
CA MET A 276 41.07 -3.39 -24.09
C MET A 276 39.53 -3.42 -23.96
N THR A 277 39.01 -3.10 -22.78
CA THR A 277 37.62 -3.31 -22.34
C THR A 277 36.85 -2.00 -22.14
N SER A 278 37.56 -0.87 -22.19
CA SER A 278 37.03 0.47 -21.92
C SER A 278 35.94 0.86 -22.95
N ASN A 279 34.73 0.99 -22.43
CA ASN A 279 33.46 1.27 -23.09
C ASN A 279 32.92 0.29 -24.16
N GLU A 280 33.07 -1.03 -23.97
CA GLU A 280 32.34 -2.05 -24.75
C GLU A 280 30.80 -2.00 -24.63
N GLY A 281 30.26 -1.25 -23.66
CA GLY A 281 28.83 -1.10 -23.40
C GLY A 281 28.16 -0.09 -24.33
N ALA A 282 28.71 1.13 -24.45
CA ALA A 282 28.24 2.11 -25.41
C ALA A 282 28.38 1.59 -26.85
N ASP A 283 29.49 0.92 -27.15
CA ASP A 283 29.69 0.18 -28.41
C ASP A 283 28.51 -0.75 -28.74
N ALA A 284 28.07 -1.56 -27.78
CA ALA A 284 27.02 -2.55 -28.01
C ALA A 284 25.65 -1.90 -28.30
N LEU A 285 25.38 -0.74 -27.71
CA LEU A 285 24.15 0.04 -27.91
C LEU A 285 24.18 0.85 -29.22
N MET A 286 25.33 1.44 -29.55
CA MET A 286 25.57 2.07 -30.85
C MET A 286 25.48 1.04 -32.00
N ASP A 287 26.06 -0.16 -31.81
CA ASP A 287 25.92 -1.29 -32.74
C ASP A 287 24.49 -1.81 -32.81
N TRP A 288 23.74 -1.85 -31.70
CA TRP A 288 22.32 -2.22 -31.71
C TRP A 288 21.46 -1.21 -32.47
N ALA A 289 21.60 0.08 -32.18
CA ALA A 289 20.82 1.14 -32.82
C ALA A 289 21.07 1.16 -34.33
N LYS A 290 22.34 1.08 -34.74
CA LYS A 290 22.78 1.00 -36.14
C LYS A 290 22.30 -0.26 -36.88
N ARG A 291 22.05 -1.37 -36.16
CA ARG A 291 21.46 -2.61 -36.73
C ARG A 291 19.93 -2.54 -36.87
N ASN A 292 19.25 -1.74 -36.05
CA ASN A 292 17.79 -1.75 -35.90
C ASN A 292 17.10 -0.48 -36.44
N ASP A 293 17.82 0.39 -37.16
CA ASP A 293 17.33 1.71 -37.62
C ASP A 293 16.87 2.62 -36.46
N GLY A 294 17.51 2.45 -35.29
CA GLY A 294 17.23 3.17 -34.05
C GLY A 294 18.27 4.24 -33.74
N ARG A 295 18.04 4.98 -32.64
CA ARG A 295 18.86 6.11 -32.20
C ARG A 295 19.48 5.84 -30.82
N VAL A 296 20.57 6.55 -30.52
CA VAL A 296 21.17 6.58 -29.18
C VAL A 296 21.01 7.97 -28.58
N TYR A 297 20.57 8.00 -27.33
CA TYR A 297 20.58 9.18 -26.47
C TYR A 297 21.76 8.99 -25.50
N GLY A 298 22.75 9.89 -25.53
CA GLY A 298 23.93 9.80 -24.68
C GLY A 298 23.67 10.32 -23.26
N HIS A 299 24.22 9.65 -22.25
CA HIS A 299 24.10 10.05 -20.85
C HIS A 299 25.37 9.60 -20.10
N VAL A 300 26.22 10.47 -19.56
CA VAL A 300 26.19 11.95 -19.48
C VAL A 300 27.64 12.46 -19.54
N LEU A 301 27.88 13.62 -20.16
CA LEU A 301 29.24 14.19 -20.28
C LEU A 301 29.77 14.81 -18.98
N VAL A 302 28.94 15.54 -18.24
CA VAL A 302 29.33 16.22 -16.99
C VAL A 302 28.29 15.96 -15.90
N TRP A 303 28.71 15.29 -14.82
CA TRP A 303 27.86 15.03 -13.66
C TRP A 303 28.66 15.14 -12.36
N HIS A 304 27.95 15.21 -11.23
CA HIS A 304 28.55 15.27 -9.90
C HIS A 304 28.79 13.87 -9.29
N GLY A 305 28.02 12.86 -9.72
CA GLY A 305 28.27 11.44 -9.44
C GLY A 305 29.15 10.77 -10.50
N GLN A 306 29.56 9.53 -10.26
CA GLN A 306 30.13 8.61 -11.26
C GLN A 306 31.29 9.17 -12.11
N ASN A 307 32.25 9.82 -11.45
CA ASN A 307 33.53 10.27 -12.02
C ASN A 307 34.70 9.43 -11.45
N PRO A 308 35.80 9.20 -12.19
CA PRO A 308 36.99 8.54 -11.66
C PRO A 308 37.53 9.24 -10.40
N GLY A 309 38.03 8.48 -9.43
CA GLY A 309 38.54 9.05 -8.16
C GLY A 309 39.69 10.05 -8.30
N TRP A 310 40.45 9.97 -9.40
CA TRP A 310 41.54 10.90 -9.75
C TRP A 310 41.07 12.12 -10.58
N PHE A 311 39.84 12.15 -11.08
CA PHE A 311 39.41 13.06 -12.14
C PHE A 311 39.59 14.54 -11.79
N PHE A 312 39.31 14.89 -10.54
CA PHE A 312 39.46 16.23 -9.97
C PHE A 312 40.86 16.49 -9.36
N GLN A 313 41.86 15.66 -9.66
CA GLN A 313 43.22 15.76 -9.13
C GLN A 313 44.27 15.96 -10.25
N ASP A 314 45.43 16.49 -9.86
CA ASP A 314 46.65 16.56 -10.66
C ASP A 314 47.47 15.25 -10.59
N GLU A 315 48.63 15.20 -11.25
CA GLU A 315 49.54 14.06 -11.25
C GLU A 315 50.13 13.71 -9.85
N ASN A 316 49.97 14.60 -8.87
CA ASN A 316 50.44 14.44 -7.49
C ASN A 316 49.31 14.09 -6.51
N GLY A 317 48.06 13.98 -6.99
CA GLY A 317 46.87 13.78 -6.15
C GLY A 317 46.33 15.03 -5.46
N ALA A 318 46.83 16.22 -5.81
CA ALA A 318 46.32 17.49 -5.30
C ALA A 318 45.08 17.92 -6.10
N PRO A 319 44.06 18.56 -5.48
CA PRO A 319 42.88 19.05 -6.21
C PRO A 319 43.24 20.03 -7.33
N LEU A 320 42.58 19.88 -8.48
CA LEU A 320 42.72 20.81 -9.61
C LEU A 320 42.21 22.21 -9.26
N ASP A 321 42.89 23.23 -9.78
CA ASP A 321 42.37 24.61 -9.77
C ASP A 321 41.33 24.82 -10.89
N ALA A 322 40.81 26.05 -11.01
CA ALA A 322 39.81 26.38 -12.02
C ALA A 322 40.31 26.17 -13.47
N ALA A 323 41.60 26.40 -13.75
CA ALA A 323 42.15 26.18 -15.09
C ALA A 323 42.29 24.67 -15.38
N GLY A 324 42.80 23.90 -14.41
CA GLY A 324 42.91 22.44 -14.52
C GLY A 324 41.56 21.74 -14.64
N ALA A 325 40.55 22.17 -13.88
CA ALA A 325 39.20 21.62 -13.95
C ALA A 325 38.49 21.98 -15.27
N SER A 326 38.64 23.23 -15.74
CA SER A 326 38.18 23.67 -17.07
C SER A 326 38.76 22.80 -18.18
N GLU A 327 40.08 22.59 -18.19
CA GLU A 327 40.77 21.81 -19.23
C GLU A 327 40.43 20.31 -19.13
N ARG A 328 40.29 19.76 -17.91
CA ARG A 328 39.86 18.36 -17.69
C ARG A 328 38.47 18.12 -18.30
N MET A 329 37.52 19.03 -18.08
CA MET A 329 36.16 18.96 -18.61
C MET A 329 36.16 19.01 -20.14
N ARG A 330 36.85 19.99 -20.73
CA ARG A 330 36.97 20.12 -22.19
C ARG A 330 37.63 18.90 -22.82
N THR A 331 38.72 18.40 -22.24
CA THR A 331 39.43 17.20 -22.71
C THR A 331 38.50 15.99 -22.75
N HIS A 332 37.76 15.74 -21.66
CA HIS A 332 36.81 14.62 -21.58
C HIS A 332 35.73 14.70 -22.66
N ILE A 333 35.09 15.87 -22.82
CA ILE A 333 34.04 16.09 -23.83
C ILE A 333 34.58 15.83 -25.25
N PHE A 334 35.77 16.33 -25.56
CA PHE A 334 36.41 16.13 -26.87
C PHE A 334 36.83 14.68 -27.12
N ASP A 335 37.38 13.99 -26.12
CA ASP A 335 37.78 12.58 -26.23
C ASP A 335 36.57 11.66 -26.45
N VAL A 336 35.44 11.91 -25.76
CA VAL A 336 34.17 11.18 -25.96
C VAL A 336 33.61 11.41 -27.36
N ALA A 337 33.51 12.67 -27.80
CA ALA A 337 33.03 13.01 -29.14
C ALA A 337 33.93 12.38 -30.22
N LYS A 338 35.25 12.44 -30.02
CA LYS A 338 36.24 11.85 -30.91
C LYS A 338 36.10 10.32 -31.01
N TYR A 339 36.00 9.61 -29.87
CA TYR A 339 35.89 8.15 -29.86
C TYR A 339 34.70 7.66 -30.68
N LEU A 340 33.53 8.27 -30.44
CA LEU A 340 32.29 7.90 -31.11
C LEU A 340 32.35 8.25 -32.62
N SER A 341 32.93 9.40 -32.97
CA SER A 341 33.10 9.81 -34.38
C SER A 341 34.13 8.96 -35.14
N ASP A 342 35.31 8.69 -34.58
CA ASP A 342 36.35 7.84 -35.19
C ASP A 342 35.82 6.43 -35.52
N ARG A 343 34.91 5.91 -34.68
CA ARG A 343 34.38 4.56 -34.78
C ARG A 343 33.10 4.44 -35.61
N TYR A 344 32.13 5.33 -35.42
CA TYR A 344 30.82 5.26 -36.07
C TYR A 344 30.70 6.15 -37.32
N GLY A 345 31.65 7.07 -37.52
CA GLY A 345 31.60 8.14 -38.51
C GLY A 345 31.12 9.46 -37.89
N ALA A 346 31.36 10.57 -38.59
CA ALA A 346 30.98 11.90 -38.13
C ALA A 346 29.49 12.01 -37.75
N PHE A 347 29.16 12.83 -36.75
CA PHE A 347 27.79 12.96 -36.24
C PHE A 347 26.83 13.47 -37.32
N GLY A 348 25.64 12.87 -37.43
CA GLY A 348 24.70 13.14 -38.53
C GLY A 348 25.06 12.47 -39.87
N SER A 349 26.13 11.68 -39.94
CA SER A 349 26.34 10.75 -41.06
C SER A 349 25.46 9.49 -40.90
N PRO A 350 25.05 8.80 -42.00
CA PRO A 350 24.25 7.57 -41.90
C PRO A 350 24.92 6.38 -41.19
N GLY A 351 26.15 6.53 -40.69
CA GLY A 351 26.87 5.52 -39.92
C GLY A 351 26.75 5.69 -38.40
N ASN A 352 26.29 6.85 -37.91
CA ASN A 352 26.34 7.21 -36.50
C ASN A 352 24.92 7.49 -35.96
N PRO A 353 24.38 6.64 -35.06
CA PRO A 353 23.02 6.74 -34.54
C PRO A 353 22.85 7.69 -33.34
N LEU A 354 23.91 8.37 -32.87
CA LEU A 354 23.80 9.30 -31.76
C LEU A 354 22.99 10.54 -32.16
N ALA A 355 21.87 10.79 -31.47
CA ALA A 355 20.92 11.85 -31.79
C ALA A 355 20.84 12.98 -30.74
N ALA A 356 21.20 12.68 -29.49
CA ALA A 356 21.22 13.62 -28.37
C ALA A 356 22.27 13.22 -27.33
N PHE A 357 22.62 14.15 -26.45
CA PHE A 357 23.42 13.89 -25.25
C PHE A 357 22.94 14.78 -24.09
N ASP A 358 22.81 14.20 -22.89
CA ASP A 358 22.85 14.97 -21.66
C ASP A 358 24.28 15.53 -21.48
N VAL A 359 24.42 16.83 -21.65
CA VAL A 359 25.70 17.51 -21.46
C VAL A 359 25.99 17.67 -19.97
N VAL A 360 24.97 18.08 -19.20
CA VAL A 360 25.11 18.27 -17.75
C VAL A 360 23.88 17.74 -17.01
N ASN A 361 24.11 16.92 -15.98
CA ASN A 361 23.04 16.29 -15.20
C ASN A 361 23.02 16.76 -13.72
N GLU A 362 21.84 16.82 -13.12
CA GLU A 362 21.56 17.02 -11.68
C GLU A 362 22.26 18.22 -11.02
N VAL A 363 22.26 19.36 -11.71
CA VAL A 363 22.95 20.56 -11.25
C VAL A 363 22.16 21.38 -10.24
N ILE A 364 20.86 21.12 -10.05
CA ILE A 364 20.04 21.82 -9.06
C ILE A 364 20.10 21.08 -7.72
N ALA A 365 20.26 21.83 -6.62
CA ALA A 365 20.17 21.29 -5.27
C ALA A 365 18.75 20.80 -4.98
N ASP A 366 18.59 19.78 -4.14
CA ASP A 366 17.26 19.22 -3.84
C ASP A 366 16.49 20.08 -2.83
N ASN A 367 17.19 20.63 -1.84
CA ASN A 367 16.69 21.63 -0.92
C ASN A 367 16.85 23.07 -1.48
N ALA A 368 16.28 24.05 -0.79
CA ALA A 368 16.31 25.46 -1.19
C ALA A 368 17.68 26.13 -0.92
N ALA A 369 18.66 25.86 -1.79
CA ALA A 369 20.03 26.39 -1.67
C ALA A 369 20.15 27.84 -2.20
N THR A 370 19.65 28.81 -1.42
CA THR A 370 19.65 30.24 -1.83
C THR A 370 21.06 30.82 -2.01
N ALA A 371 22.03 30.40 -1.19
CA ALA A 371 23.41 30.88 -1.24
C ALA A 371 24.17 30.48 -2.53
N SER A 372 23.73 29.42 -3.21
CA SER A 372 24.29 28.94 -4.48
C SER A 372 23.38 29.23 -5.68
N ASN A 373 22.43 30.16 -5.55
CA ASN A 373 21.44 30.48 -6.59
C ASN A 373 20.62 29.25 -7.07
N GLY A 374 20.40 28.29 -6.16
CA GLY A 374 19.73 27.02 -6.40
C GLY A 374 20.62 25.87 -6.87
N MET A 375 21.89 26.11 -7.17
CA MET A 375 22.84 25.09 -7.66
C MET A 375 23.26 24.11 -6.57
N ARG A 376 23.49 22.86 -6.95
CA ARG A 376 24.13 21.81 -6.14
C ARG A 376 25.60 22.17 -5.90
N THR A 377 26.05 22.11 -4.65
CA THR A 377 27.45 22.39 -4.24
C THR A 377 28.38 21.22 -4.57
N SER A 378 28.51 20.91 -5.86
CA SER A 378 29.40 19.86 -6.41
C SER A 378 30.85 20.35 -6.51
N THR A 379 31.80 19.43 -6.76
CA THR A 379 33.20 19.80 -7.05
C THR A 379 33.30 20.78 -8.23
N TRP A 380 32.49 20.57 -9.28
CA TRP A 380 32.39 21.51 -10.40
C TRP A 380 31.98 22.91 -9.96
N PHE A 381 30.85 23.04 -9.25
CA PHE A 381 30.34 24.33 -8.79
C PHE A 381 31.30 25.03 -7.81
N ASN A 382 31.92 24.27 -6.90
CA ASN A 382 32.84 24.82 -5.90
C ASN A 382 34.16 25.31 -6.51
N THR A 383 34.61 24.74 -7.63
CA THR A 383 35.87 25.12 -8.31
C THR A 383 35.66 26.13 -9.45
N LEU A 384 34.51 26.09 -10.15
CA LEU A 384 34.25 26.86 -11.37
C LEU A 384 33.07 27.85 -11.27
N GLY A 385 32.27 27.81 -10.21
CA GLY A 385 31.01 28.57 -10.11
C GLY A 385 29.92 28.05 -11.04
N GLU A 386 28.84 28.81 -11.24
CA GLU A 386 27.71 28.39 -12.11
C GLU A 386 28.12 28.22 -13.60
N GLU A 387 29.16 28.94 -14.04
CA GLU A 387 29.59 29.03 -15.44
C GLU A 387 30.25 27.73 -15.96
N PHE A 388 30.46 26.71 -15.12
CA PHE A 388 30.86 25.38 -15.60
C PHE A 388 29.81 24.77 -16.55
N VAL A 389 28.53 25.06 -16.33
CA VAL A 389 27.43 24.61 -17.19
C VAL A 389 27.55 25.28 -18.56
N ASP A 390 27.72 26.60 -18.59
CA ASP A 390 27.96 27.36 -19.81
C ASP A 390 29.16 26.83 -20.61
N GLN A 391 30.26 26.47 -19.93
CA GLN A 391 31.45 25.92 -20.57
C GLN A 391 31.17 24.53 -21.17
N ALA A 392 30.59 23.61 -20.38
CA ALA A 392 30.30 22.25 -20.82
C ALA A 392 29.42 22.22 -22.09
N PHE A 393 28.41 23.09 -22.17
CA PHE A 393 27.59 23.23 -23.38
C PHE A 393 28.38 23.78 -24.58
N ARG A 394 29.24 24.78 -24.41
CA ARG A 394 30.05 25.33 -25.50
C ARG A 394 31.10 24.33 -25.99
N ASP A 395 31.75 23.61 -25.08
CA ASP A 395 32.70 22.52 -25.41
C ASP A 395 31.99 21.36 -26.14
N ALA A 396 30.79 20.98 -25.70
CA ALA A 396 30.00 19.93 -26.33
C ALA A 396 29.49 20.36 -27.73
N ASP A 397 29.10 21.61 -27.92
CA ASP A 397 28.66 22.09 -29.22
C ASP A 397 29.81 22.17 -30.23
N GLU A 398 30.98 22.65 -29.82
CA GLU A 398 32.18 22.64 -30.64
C GLU A 398 32.58 21.19 -31.01
N ALA A 399 32.54 20.26 -30.05
CA ALA A 399 32.93 18.87 -30.28
C ALA A 399 31.93 18.10 -31.17
N PHE A 400 30.65 18.07 -30.81
CA PHE A 400 29.64 17.21 -31.46
C PHE A 400 28.97 17.84 -32.69
N ASN A 401 28.86 19.18 -32.74
CA ASN A 401 28.12 19.89 -33.79
C ASN A 401 28.99 20.71 -34.76
N ASP A 402 30.30 20.88 -34.51
CA ASP A 402 31.28 21.43 -35.47
C ASP A 402 32.41 20.42 -35.78
N VAL A 403 33.35 20.19 -34.86
CA VAL A 403 34.64 19.51 -35.09
C VAL A 403 34.49 18.06 -35.55
N TYR A 404 33.54 17.32 -34.97
CA TYR A 404 33.25 15.92 -35.34
C TYR A 404 31.90 15.74 -36.06
N ALA A 405 31.26 16.83 -36.47
CA ALA A 405 30.01 16.80 -37.22
C ALA A 405 30.22 16.47 -38.71
N GLN A 406 29.21 15.85 -39.34
CA GLN A 406 29.17 15.67 -40.78
C GLN A 406 29.06 17.06 -41.45
N PRO A 407 30.01 17.49 -42.31
CA PRO A 407 29.99 18.84 -42.86
C PRO A 407 28.68 19.17 -43.60
N GLY A 408 28.00 20.23 -43.16
CA GLY A 408 26.70 20.65 -43.69
C GLY A 408 25.48 19.97 -43.05
N SER A 409 25.66 19.19 -41.96
CA SER A 409 24.58 18.88 -41.02
C SER A 409 24.28 20.10 -40.13
N ASP A 410 23.06 20.17 -39.59
CA ASP A 410 22.59 21.26 -38.72
C ASP A 410 22.30 20.70 -37.32
N ARG A 411 23.21 20.99 -36.38
CA ARG A 411 23.20 20.50 -34.98
C ARG A 411 22.81 19.01 -34.88
N PRO A 412 23.61 18.08 -35.45
CA PRO A 412 23.28 16.65 -35.54
C PRO A 412 23.10 15.95 -34.19
N VAL A 413 23.70 16.45 -33.11
CA VAL A 413 23.49 15.94 -31.74
C VAL A 413 22.83 17.04 -30.92
N LYS A 414 21.63 16.76 -30.39
CA LYS A 414 20.91 17.71 -29.53
C LYS A 414 21.47 17.71 -28.11
N LEU A 415 21.77 18.91 -27.61
CA LEU A 415 22.41 19.10 -26.31
C LEU A 415 21.36 19.40 -25.23
N PHE A 416 21.24 18.50 -24.26
CA PHE A 416 20.28 18.57 -23.17
C PHE A 416 20.95 18.86 -21.82
N ILE A 417 20.23 19.57 -20.95
CA ILE A 417 20.46 19.58 -19.49
C ILE A 417 19.43 18.64 -18.86
N ASN A 418 19.76 17.89 -17.81
CA ASN A 418 18.86 16.88 -17.21
C ASN A 418 18.84 16.98 -15.66
N ASP A 419 17.69 16.69 -15.03
CA ASP A 419 17.52 16.71 -13.56
C ASP A 419 16.22 16.00 -13.10
N TYR A 420 16.21 15.47 -11.86
CA TYR A 420 15.00 14.96 -11.16
C TYR A 420 14.36 16.01 -10.25
N GLY A 421 13.23 15.70 -9.60
CA GLY A 421 12.52 16.56 -8.64
C GLY A 421 11.72 17.67 -9.33
N THR A 422 11.69 17.69 -10.65
CA THR A 422 10.93 18.66 -11.47
C THR A 422 9.43 18.37 -11.43
N GLU A 423 9.09 17.10 -11.28
CA GLU A 423 7.79 16.53 -10.93
C GLU A 423 7.34 16.81 -9.48
N GLY A 424 8.14 17.54 -8.68
CA GLY A 424 7.74 18.07 -7.37
C GLY A 424 6.72 19.21 -7.43
N GLY A 425 6.41 19.75 -8.62
CA GLY A 425 5.39 20.77 -8.83
C GLY A 425 5.88 22.23 -8.73
N ASP A 426 5.00 23.17 -9.06
CA ASP A 426 5.36 24.59 -9.27
C ASP A 426 5.20 25.50 -8.04
N ALA A 427 5.38 24.95 -6.83
CA ALA A 427 5.39 25.75 -5.61
C ALA A 427 6.55 26.76 -5.62
N ALA A 428 6.35 27.94 -5.01
CA ALA A 428 7.38 28.97 -4.94
C ALA A 428 8.65 28.43 -4.27
N GLY A 429 9.78 28.46 -4.99
CA GLY A 429 11.05 27.89 -4.53
C GLY A 429 11.18 26.37 -4.67
N SER A 430 10.31 25.69 -5.43
CA SER A 430 10.47 24.27 -5.79
C SER A 430 11.70 24.02 -6.68
N LYS A 431 12.11 22.75 -6.84
CA LYS A 431 13.24 22.38 -7.71
C LYS A 431 12.96 22.72 -9.18
N LEU A 432 11.72 22.54 -9.65
CA LEU A 432 11.24 22.98 -10.97
C LEU A 432 11.49 24.48 -11.23
N ASN A 433 11.18 25.35 -10.27
CA ASN A 433 11.43 26.78 -10.42
C ASN A 433 12.93 27.09 -10.50
N ARG A 434 13.75 26.51 -9.61
CA ARG A 434 15.21 26.70 -9.63
C ARG A 434 15.84 26.23 -10.96
N TYR A 435 15.33 25.13 -11.52
CA TYR A 435 15.75 24.59 -12.81
C TYR A 435 15.37 25.50 -13.98
N TYR A 436 14.13 26.01 -13.99
CA TYR A 436 13.67 27.01 -14.95
C TYR A 436 14.51 28.30 -14.89
N ASP A 437 14.78 28.80 -13.68
CA ASP A 437 15.60 29.99 -13.47
C ASP A 437 17.04 29.79 -13.98
N LEU A 438 17.62 28.58 -13.87
CA LEU A 438 18.93 28.27 -14.47
C LEU A 438 18.86 28.29 -16.00
N VAL A 439 17.90 27.58 -16.61
CA VAL A 439 17.77 27.53 -18.07
C VAL A 439 17.57 28.93 -18.67
N GLN A 440 16.82 29.80 -17.99
CA GLN A 440 16.69 31.20 -18.41
C GLN A 440 18.02 31.98 -18.31
N ARG A 441 18.92 31.66 -17.36
CA ARG A 441 20.28 32.23 -17.31
C ARG A 441 21.19 31.69 -18.42
N LEU A 442 21.05 30.42 -18.79
CA LEU A 442 21.78 29.82 -19.93
C LEU A 442 21.37 30.49 -21.26
N ILE A 443 20.06 30.63 -21.50
CA ILE A 443 19.51 31.34 -22.66
C ILE A 443 19.98 32.82 -22.67
N ALA A 444 19.95 33.51 -21.53
CA ALA A 444 20.39 34.89 -21.43
C ALA A 444 21.91 35.09 -21.60
N ARG A 445 22.71 34.01 -21.53
CA ARG A 445 24.17 33.98 -21.75
C ARG A 445 24.58 33.37 -23.09
N ASP A 446 23.64 33.18 -24.02
CA ASP A 446 23.88 32.63 -25.35
C ASP A 446 24.62 31.27 -25.28
N VAL A 447 24.17 30.40 -24.37
CA VAL A 447 24.66 29.03 -24.21
C VAL A 447 23.95 28.12 -25.22
N PRO A 448 24.66 27.25 -25.97
CA PRO A 448 24.07 26.44 -27.04
C PRO A 448 23.33 25.20 -26.51
N ILE A 449 22.23 25.43 -25.79
CA ILE A 449 21.31 24.40 -25.31
C ILE A 449 20.20 24.16 -26.34
N ASP A 450 19.97 22.89 -26.73
CA ASP A 450 18.84 22.52 -27.59
C ASP A 450 17.59 22.15 -26.76
N GLY A 451 17.78 21.58 -25.56
CA GLY A 451 16.66 21.02 -24.81
C GLY A 451 16.83 20.85 -23.29
N VAL A 452 15.70 20.53 -22.66
CA VAL A 452 15.57 20.29 -21.21
C VAL A 452 15.03 18.88 -20.98
N GLY A 453 15.82 18.06 -20.31
CA GLY A 453 15.50 16.73 -19.83
C GLY A 453 14.79 16.80 -18.48
N HIS A 454 13.82 15.90 -18.32
CA HIS A 454 13.09 15.66 -17.09
C HIS A 454 13.19 14.16 -16.79
N GLN A 455 13.93 13.78 -15.74
CA GLN A 455 14.10 12.37 -15.39
C GLN A 455 12.75 11.70 -15.11
N TYR A 456 11.94 12.31 -14.25
CA TYR A 456 10.62 11.81 -13.84
C TYR A 456 10.63 10.39 -13.24
N HIS A 457 11.64 10.06 -12.41
CA HIS A 457 11.53 8.98 -11.42
C HIS A 457 10.38 9.29 -10.45
N VAL A 458 9.30 8.51 -10.48
CA VAL A 458 8.10 8.79 -9.68
C VAL A 458 7.64 7.59 -8.86
N ASN A 459 6.71 7.86 -7.95
CA ASN A 459 5.93 6.84 -7.26
C ASN A 459 4.43 7.07 -7.48
N LEU A 460 3.60 6.08 -7.17
CA LEU A 460 2.14 6.16 -7.33
C LEU A 460 1.43 7.27 -6.55
N ASN A 461 2.12 8.01 -5.68
CA ASN A 461 1.57 9.15 -4.94
C ASN A 461 2.08 10.51 -5.48
N THR A 462 3.03 10.54 -6.42
CA THR A 462 3.40 11.76 -7.14
C THR A 462 2.20 12.22 -7.99
N PRO A 463 1.69 13.45 -7.85
CA PRO A 463 0.54 13.88 -8.65
C PRO A 463 0.89 13.94 -10.15
N THR A 464 0.20 13.16 -10.99
CA THR A 464 0.43 13.12 -12.44
C THR A 464 0.28 14.48 -13.12
N ALA A 465 -0.52 15.38 -12.55
CA ALA A 465 -0.62 16.78 -12.96
C ALA A 465 0.73 17.52 -12.97
N ASN A 466 1.66 17.18 -12.05
CA ASN A 466 2.98 17.79 -12.00
C ASN A 466 3.83 17.44 -13.22
N LEU A 467 3.64 16.26 -13.85
CA LEU A 467 4.32 15.88 -15.09
C LEU A 467 3.93 16.81 -16.25
N ARG A 468 2.67 17.23 -16.29
CA ARG A 468 2.20 18.25 -17.24
C ARG A 468 2.80 19.61 -16.90
N THR A 469 2.75 20.01 -15.62
CA THR A 469 3.28 21.29 -15.15
C THR A 469 4.77 21.45 -15.44
N GLY A 470 5.57 20.39 -15.28
CA GLY A 470 6.99 20.38 -15.63
C GLY A 470 7.22 20.69 -17.11
N LEU A 471 6.51 19.99 -18.01
CA LEU A 471 6.63 20.22 -19.46
C LEU A 471 6.13 21.61 -19.88
N GLU A 472 4.96 22.03 -19.39
CA GLU A 472 4.35 23.33 -19.71
C GLU A 472 5.19 24.52 -19.22
N LYS A 473 5.95 24.37 -18.13
CA LYS A 473 6.85 25.39 -17.59
C LYS A 473 7.87 25.87 -18.62
N PHE A 474 8.44 24.95 -19.40
CA PHE A 474 9.53 25.25 -20.34
C PHE A 474 9.05 25.58 -21.76
N THR A 475 7.79 25.32 -22.12
CA THR A 475 7.26 25.53 -23.49
C THR A 475 7.56 26.92 -24.07
N ALA A 476 7.51 27.97 -23.23
CA ALA A 476 7.75 29.36 -23.65
C ALA A 476 9.23 29.68 -23.96
N THR A 477 10.19 28.84 -23.56
CA THR A 477 11.62 29.02 -23.88
C THR A 477 11.93 28.78 -25.36
N GLY A 478 11.12 27.96 -26.04
CA GLY A 478 11.38 27.53 -27.40
C GLY A 478 12.45 26.44 -27.54
N LEU A 479 12.86 25.79 -26.45
CA LEU A 479 13.69 24.58 -26.45
C LEU A 479 12.88 23.31 -26.79
N GLN A 480 13.56 22.19 -27.03
CA GLN A 480 12.93 20.85 -27.02
C GLN A 480 12.90 20.27 -25.59
N LEU A 481 11.98 19.36 -25.30
CA LEU A 481 11.88 18.68 -24.01
C LEU A 481 12.06 17.18 -24.20
N ALA A 482 12.73 16.52 -23.27
CA ALA A 482 12.80 15.06 -23.21
C ALA A 482 12.31 14.59 -21.84
N VAL A 483 11.52 13.51 -21.82
CA VAL A 483 11.37 12.70 -20.61
C VAL A 483 12.45 11.63 -20.70
N THR A 484 13.41 11.67 -19.78
CA THR A 484 14.71 11.00 -19.93
C THR A 484 14.81 9.68 -19.18
N GLU A 485 14.16 9.53 -18.03
CA GLU A 485 14.43 8.44 -17.09
C GLU A 485 13.14 7.93 -16.39
N PHE A 486 12.04 7.78 -17.14
CA PHE A 486 10.71 7.55 -16.55
C PHE A 486 10.55 6.13 -15.97
N ASP A 487 10.27 6.06 -14.68
CA ASP A 487 9.89 4.84 -13.95
C ASP A 487 8.84 5.17 -12.86
N VAL A 488 8.04 4.18 -12.45
CA VAL A 488 6.90 4.39 -11.52
C VAL A 488 6.90 3.37 -10.38
N THR A 489 7.64 3.67 -9.31
CA THR A 489 7.70 2.87 -8.08
C THR A 489 6.33 2.75 -7.37
N THR A 490 6.06 1.58 -6.80
CA THR A 490 4.71 1.24 -6.29
C THR A 490 4.64 0.89 -4.81
N GLY A 491 5.79 0.68 -4.16
CA GLY A 491 5.90 0.08 -2.83
C GLY A 491 6.15 -1.43 -2.88
N TYR A 492 6.50 -2.03 -1.75
CA TYR A 492 6.79 -3.46 -1.63
C TYR A 492 6.08 -4.07 -0.41
N PRO A 493 5.52 -5.29 -0.48
CA PRO A 493 5.55 -6.25 -1.60
C PRO A 493 4.65 -5.84 -2.79
N GLN A 494 4.87 -6.46 -3.94
CA GLN A 494 4.00 -6.32 -5.10
C GLN A 494 2.65 -7.01 -4.91
N THR A 495 1.58 -6.35 -5.33
CA THR A 495 0.22 -6.90 -5.36
C THR A 495 -0.47 -6.55 -6.67
N GLU A 496 -1.52 -7.29 -7.03
CA GLU A 496 -2.30 -7.03 -8.25
C GLU A 496 -2.92 -5.61 -8.23
N ARG A 497 -3.33 -5.11 -7.06
CA ARG A 497 -3.83 -3.74 -6.90
C ARG A 497 -2.74 -2.71 -7.22
N LEU A 498 -1.52 -2.90 -6.73
CA LEU A 498 -0.39 -2.01 -7.04
C LEU A 498 -0.02 -2.05 -8.52
N ALA A 499 -0.03 -3.22 -9.15
CA ALA A 499 0.20 -3.37 -10.59
C ALA A 499 -0.88 -2.67 -11.44
N ILE A 500 -2.16 -2.81 -11.09
CA ILE A 500 -3.27 -2.10 -11.76
C ILE A 500 -3.16 -0.58 -11.55
N ARG A 501 -2.85 -0.12 -10.33
CA ARG A 501 -2.64 1.30 -10.00
C ARG A 501 -1.46 1.88 -10.79
N GLN A 502 -0.39 1.12 -10.98
CA GLN A 502 0.73 1.47 -11.86
C GLN A 502 0.29 1.56 -13.34
N GLY A 503 -0.55 0.64 -13.81
CA GLY A 503 -1.13 0.71 -15.15
C GLY A 503 -1.91 2.00 -15.41
N GLN A 504 -2.74 2.43 -14.45
CA GLN A 504 -3.48 3.69 -14.53
C GLN A 504 -2.56 4.92 -14.45
N TYR A 505 -1.50 4.84 -13.65
CA TYR A 505 -0.49 5.90 -13.57
C TYR A 505 0.22 6.07 -14.92
N TYR A 506 0.74 4.99 -15.50
CA TYR A 506 1.35 4.98 -16.83
C TYR A 506 0.38 5.48 -17.91
N LYS A 507 -0.88 5.04 -17.88
CA LYS A 507 -1.93 5.55 -18.79
C LYS A 507 -2.05 7.06 -18.70
N THR A 508 -2.19 7.60 -17.49
CA THR A 508 -2.37 9.04 -17.25
C THR A 508 -1.12 9.85 -17.64
N ALA A 509 0.08 9.32 -17.39
CA ALA A 509 1.34 9.94 -17.78
C ALA A 509 1.52 9.98 -19.31
N PHE A 510 1.28 8.86 -20.00
CA PHE A 510 1.38 8.81 -21.47
C PHE A 510 0.25 9.60 -22.15
N ASP A 511 -0.95 9.66 -21.58
CA ASP A 511 -2.00 10.58 -22.04
C ASP A 511 -1.58 12.06 -21.91
N ILE A 512 -0.80 12.42 -20.90
CA ILE A 512 -0.20 13.76 -20.77
C ILE A 512 0.89 13.99 -21.83
N PHE A 513 1.80 13.04 -22.05
CA PHE A 513 2.86 13.16 -23.05
C PHE A 513 2.29 13.24 -24.48
N ASN A 514 1.34 12.37 -24.82
CA ASN A 514 0.57 12.39 -26.06
C ASN A 514 -0.24 13.69 -26.25
N ALA A 515 -0.77 14.25 -25.16
CA ALA A 515 -1.45 15.54 -25.23
C ALA A 515 -0.48 16.69 -25.50
N TYR A 516 0.70 16.68 -24.87
CA TYR A 516 1.73 17.71 -25.01
C TYR A 516 2.32 17.75 -26.43
N ASP A 517 2.75 16.60 -26.96
CA ASP A 517 3.27 16.46 -28.33
C ASP A 517 2.26 16.99 -29.37
N ARG A 518 1.01 16.52 -29.29
CA ARG A 518 -0.09 16.95 -30.17
C ARG A 518 -0.41 18.45 -30.09
N THR A 519 -0.10 19.14 -28.98
CA THR A 519 -0.24 20.61 -28.88
C THR A 519 1.03 21.38 -29.20
N HIS A 520 2.19 20.75 -29.08
CA HIS A 520 3.51 21.33 -29.27
C HIS A 520 4.35 20.45 -30.21
N PRO A 521 3.98 20.37 -31.51
CA PRO A 521 4.67 19.51 -32.46
C PRO A 521 6.16 19.86 -32.53
N ASP A 522 6.99 18.84 -32.75
CA ASP A 522 8.45 18.90 -32.78
C ASP A 522 9.10 19.34 -31.44
N ARG A 523 8.33 19.47 -30.34
CA ARG A 523 8.85 19.87 -29.01
C ARG A 523 9.14 18.72 -28.06
N LEU A 524 8.44 17.59 -28.14
CA LEU A 524 8.77 16.41 -27.34
C LEU A 524 9.79 15.57 -28.12
N PHE A 525 11.06 15.63 -27.71
CA PHE A 525 12.17 14.95 -28.37
C PHE A 525 12.10 13.44 -28.16
N SER A 526 11.81 12.98 -26.94
CA SER A 526 11.55 11.57 -26.63
C SER A 526 10.90 11.37 -25.28
N VAL A 527 10.31 10.18 -25.08
CA VAL A 527 10.03 9.61 -23.76
C VAL A 527 10.83 8.32 -23.61
N THR A 528 11.74 8.30 -22.64
CA THR A 528 12.60 7.16 -22.32
C THR A 528 12.17 6.55 -20.99
N VAL A 529 12.12 5.21 -20.93
CA VAL A 529 11.82 4.42 -19.72
C VAL A 529 13.13 3.95 -19.07
N TRP A 530 13.33 4.10 -17.76
CA TRP A 530 14.61 3.78 -17.11
C TRP A 530 14.78 2.30 -16.73
N GLY A 531 14.77 1.45 -17.76
CA GLY A 531 15.05 0.02 -17.69
C GLY A 531 14.10 -0.80 -18.56
N LEU A 532 14.56 -1.96 -19.01
CA LEU A 532 13.76 -2.84 -19.88
C LEU A 532 12.74 -3.68 -19.10
N ASN A 533 13.10 -4.17 -17.91
CA ASN A 533 12.29 -5.09 -17.11
C ASN A 533 12.60 -4.98 -15.61
N ASP A 534 11.65 -5.30 -14.74
CA ASP A 534 11.72 -4.97 -13.30
C ASP A 534 13.00 -5.47 -12.60
N ALA A 535 13.38 -6.74 -12.77
CA ALA A 535 14.63 -7.31 -12.25
C ALA A 535 15.92 -6.60 -12.70
N GLY A 536 15.86 -5.83 -13.79
CA GLY A 536 16.95 -4.97 -14.26
C GLY A 536 16.95 -3.55 -13.68
N SER A 537 15.97 -3.19 -12.84
CA SER A 537 15.82 -1.84 -12.31
C SER A 537 16.60 -1.62 -11.00
N TRP A 538 17.31 -0.50 -10.93
CA TRP A 538 17.89 0.04 -9.69
C TRP A 538 16.86 0.23 -8.56
N LEU A 539 15.57 0.40 -8.89
CA LEU A 539 14.45 0.60 -7.97
C LEU A 539 13.56 -0.65 -7.78
N TYR A 540 14.03 -1.86 -8.12
CA TYR A 540 13.26 -3.11 -7.98
C TYR A 540 12.54 -3.23 -6.62
N TYR A 541 13.25 -2.98 -5.52
CA TYR A 541 12.72 -3.08 -4.15
C TYR A 541 11.84 -1.90 -3.71
N ASP A 542 11.78 -0.81 -4.45
CA ASP A 542 10.77 0.25 -4.30
C ASP A 542 9.50 -0.03 -5.12
N GLY A 543 9.45 -1.19 -5.78
CA GLY A 543 8.22 -1.84 -6.20
C GLY A 543 8.09 -1.89 -7.71
N ALA A 544 8.94 -2.71 -8.34
CA ALA A 544 8.81 -3.19 -9.72
C ALA A 544 8.31 -2.10 -10.69
N PRO A 545 9.15 -1.10 -11.01
CA PRO A 545 8.67 0.20 -11.46
C PRO A 545 8.42 0.32 -12.98
N LEU A 546 8.62 -0.75 -13.77
CA LEU A 546 8.74 -0.68 -15.23
C LEU A 546 7.53 -1.29 -15.98
N MET A 547 7.64 -1.37 -17.32
CA MET A 547 6.59 -1.88 -18.21
C MET A 547 6.52 -3.40 -18.36
N PHE A 548 7.58 -4.13 -17.96
CA PHE A 548 7.72 -5.57 -18.12
C PHE A 548 8.20 -6.22 -16.83
N ASP A 549 7.68 -7.40 -16.52
CA ASP A 549 8.08 -8.18 -15.33
C ASP A 549 9.48 -8.79 -15.47
N ASP A 550 9.95 -9.47 -14.43
CA ASP A 550 11.29 -10.11 -14.39
C ASP A 550 11.56 -11.09 -15.56
N TYR A 551 10.50 -11.61 -16.19
CA TYR A 551 10.54 -12.55 -17.32
C TYR A 551 10.20 -11.90 -18.67
N LEU A 552 10.18 -10.57 -18.72
CA LEU A 552 9.81 -9.76 -19.89
C LEU A 552 8.34 -9.89 -20.32
N ASN A 553 7.45 -10.41 -19.46
CA ASN A 553 6.01 -10.38 -19.74
C ASN A 553 5.48 -8.94 -19.64
N PRO A 554 4.48 -8.55 -20.46
CA PRO A 554 3.77 -7.28 -20.29
C PRO A 554 3.16 -7.12 -18.89
N LYS A 555 3.22 -5.90 -18.37
CA LYS A 555 2.46 -5.46 -17.19
C LYS A 555 1.33 -4.50 -17.57
N TRP A 556 0.45 -4.21 -16.62
CA TRP A 556 -0.60 -3.19 -16.79
C TRP A 556 -0.02 -1.80 -17.12
N SER A 557 1.23 -1.51 -16.72
CA SER A 557 1.99 -0.33 -17.12
C SER A 557 2.22 -0.23 -18.64
N LEU A 558 2.53 -1.34 -19.33
CA LEU A 558 2.61 -1.35 -20.79
C LEU A 558 1.23 -1.12 -21.44
N VAL A 559 0.18 -1.78 -20.92
CA VAL A 559 -1.20 -1.60 -21.42
C VAL A 559 -1.64 -0.14 -21.28
N GLY A 560 -1.33 0.48 -20.14
CA GLY A 560 -1.58 1.90 -19.89
C GLY A 560 -0.84 2.82 -20.86
N ALA A 561 0.47 2.62 -21.03
CA ALA A 561 1.30 3.42 -21.95
C ALA A 561 0.90 3.29 -23.43
N LEU A 562 0.37 2.13 -23.84
CA LEU A 562 -0.22 1.90 -25.17
C LEU A 562 -1.64 2.50 -25.32
N GLY A 563 -2.17 3.14 -24.27
CA GLY A 563 -3.51 3.73 -24.27
C GLY A 563 -4.66 2.73 -24.10
N GLY A 564 -4.36 1.46 -23.79
CA GLY A 564 -5.33 0.37 -23.67
C GLY A 564 -6.20 0.40 -22.41
N ASP A 565 -7.05 -0.62 -22.29
CA ASP A 565 -7.98 -0.78 -21.17
C ASP A 565 -7.28 -1.44 -19.97
N VAL A 566 -6.93 -0.62 -18.97
CA VAL A 566 -6.46 -1.06 -17.66
C VAL A 566 -7.67 -1.21 -16.72
N PRO A 567 -7.78 -2.25 -15.87
CA PRO A 567 -8.85 -2.37 -14.89
C PRO A 567 -8.97 -1.15 -13.96
N ALA A 568 -10.15 -0.92 -13.40
CA ALA A 568 -10.35 0.07 -12.33
C ALA A 568 -9.57 -0.32 -11.06
N GLU A 569 -9.16 0.65 -10.22
CA GLU A 569 -8.30 0.32 -9.06
C GLU A 569 -9.12 -0.51 -8.07
N PRO A 570 -8.66 -1.71 -7.68
CA PRO A 570 -9.30 -2.47 -6.61
C PRO A 570 -9.32 -1.66 -5.31
N LYS A 571 -10.44 -1.66 -4.58
CA LYS A 571 -10.54 -0.97 -3.29
C LYS A 571 -9.62 -1.61 -2.26
N ALA A 572 -9.10 -0.80 -1.34
CA ALA A 572 -8.29 -1.26 -0.20
C ALA A 572 -8.98 -0.96 1.12
N MET A 573 -8.70 -1.75 2.16
CA MET A 573 -9.24 -1.59 3.51
C MET A 573 -8.20 -1.97 4.57
N THR A 574 -8.11 -1.18 5.64
CA THR A 574 -7.42 -1.61 6.87
C THR A 574 -8.37 -2.45 7.73
N VAL A 575 -7.96 -3.65 8.12
CA VAL A 575 -8.73 -4.55 8.98
C VAL A 575 -7.98 -4.77 10.28
N PHE A 576 -8.51 -4.20 11.37
CA PHE A 576 -7.96 -4.36 12.71
C PHE A 576 -8.27 -5.75 13.29
N GLY A 577 -7.37 -6.24 14.12
CA GLY A 577 -7.51 -7.52 14.81
C GLY A 577 -8.68 -7.52 15.79
N GLY A 578 -9.25 -8.70 15.97
CA GLY A 578 -10.34 -8.93 16.91
C GLY A 578 -10.95 -10.31 16.68
N ASP A 579 -10.89 -11.15 17.70
CA ASP A 579 -11.72 -12.35 17.76
C ASP A 579 -13.16 -11.93 18.06
N VAL A 580 -14.13 -12.64 17.49
CA VAL A 580 -15.56 -12.31 17.57
C VAL A 580 -16.33 -13.59 17.81
N ASP A 581 -16.71 -13.79 19.08
CA ASP A 581 -17.60 -14.86 19.51
C ASP A 581 -19.00 -14.64 18.92
N LEU A 582 -19.49 -15.62 18.15
CA LEU A 582 -20.83 -15.60 17.57
C LEU A 582 -21.92 -15.98 18.58
N ASP A 583 -21.59 -16.69 19.66
CA ASP A 583 -22.53 -16.99 20.74
C ASP A 583 -22.71 -15.80 21.70
N ALA A 584 -21.95 -14.71 21.50
CA ALA A 584 -22.04 -13.50 22.30
C ALA A 584 -23.44 -12.84 22.20
N PRO A 585 -24.09 -12.51 23.32
CA PRO A 585 -25.36 -11.79 23.31
C PRO A 585 -25.25 -10.47 22.53
N ARG A 586 -26.20 -10.23 21.62
CA ARG A 586 -26.31 -9.01 20.80
C ARG A 586 -25.18 -8.78 19.77
N VAL A 587 -24.41 -9.81 19.36
CA VAL A 587 -23.27 -9.67 18.41
C VAL A 587 -23.59 -8.87 17.12
N THR A 588 -24.80 -8.95 16.57
CA THR A 588 -25.31 -8.19 15.40
C THR A 588 -25.58 -6.69 15.67
N THR A 589 -25.51 -6.27 16.92
CA THR A 589 -25.73 -4.89 17.41
C THR A 589 -24.62 -4.42 18.35
N ASP A 590 -23.48 -5.13 18.37
CA ASP A 590 -22.32 -4.78 19.18
C ASP A 590 -21.74 -3.41 18.73
N PRO A 591 -21.57 -2.44 19.64
CA PRO A 591 -20.95 -1.15 19.33
C PRO A 591 -19.54 -1.23 18.73
N GLN A 592 -18.85 -2.37 18.77
CA GLN A 592 -17.55 -2.54 18.11
C GLN A 592 -17.61 -2.30 16.59
N TRP A 593 -18.77 -2.51 15.96
CA TRP A 593 -18.94 -2.41 14.50
C TRP A 593 -18.99 -0.97 14.00
N SER A 594 -19.29 0.00 14.88
CA SER A 594 -19.31 1.44 14.54
C SER A 594 -17.98 2.15 14.80
N LEU A 595 -17.04 1.56 15.55
CA LEU A 595 -15.74 2.18 15.89
C LEU A 595 -14.87 2.58 14.69
N VAL A 596 -15.15 2.02 13.50
CA VAL A 596 -14.54 2.39 12.22
C VAL A 596 -15.67 2.58 11.21
N ALA A 597 -15.57 3.60 10.35
CA ALA A 597 -16.58 3.86 9.33
C ALA A 597 -16.78 2.63 8.42
N PRO A 598 -18.02 2.11 8.29
CA PRO A 598 -18.29 0.92 7.48
C PRO A 598 -18.20 1.24 5.98
N SER A 599 -17.74 0.27 5.19
CA SER A 599 -17.57 0.41 3.73
C SER A 599 -18.85 0.07 2.97
N ALA A 600 -19.21 0.91 1.99
CA ALA A 600 -20.43 0.73 1.19
C ALA A 600 -20.28 -0.31 0.05
N VAL A 601 -21.35 -1.06 -0.19
CA VAL A 601 -21.52 -2.08 -1.23
C VAL A 601 -22.64 -1.60 -2.17
N GLY A 602 -22.27 -0.67 -3.06
CA GLY A 602 -23.25 0.18 -3.75
C GLY A 602 -24.09 0.99 -2.75
N ASP A 603 -25.35 1.24 -3.11
CA ASP A 603 -26.32 1.94 -2.26
C ASP A 603 -27.19 0.96 -1.40
N HIS A 604 -26.85 -0.34 -1.39
CA HIS A 604 -27.71 -1.41 -0.83
C HIS A 604 -27.24 -1.93 0.54
N ALA A 605 -25.96 -1.82 0.87
CA ALA A 605 -25.42 -2.36 2.11
C ALA A 605 -24.11 -1.69 2.53
N ARG A 606 -23.72 -1.92 3.79
CA ARG A 606 -22.46 -1.48 4.40
C ARG A 606 -21.83 -2.63 5.19
N PHE A 607 -20.50 -2.67 5.29
CA PHE A 607 -19.81 -3.74 6.03
C PHE A 607 -18.56 -3.26 6.79
N THR A 608 -18.23 -3.98 7.87
CA THR A 608 -17.03 -3.80 8.71
C THR A 608 -16.39 -5.16 8.96
N LEU A 609 -15.05 -5.22 8.99
CA LEU A 609 -14.30 -6.47 9.18
C LEU A 609 -13.50 -6.48 10.50
N ARG A 610 -13.30 -7.69 11.03
CA ARG A 610 -12.35 -8.06 12.10
C ARG A 610 -11.58 -9.30 11.65
N TRP A 611 -10.37 -9.52 12.17
CA TRP A 611 -9.60 -10.73 11.84
C TRP A 611 -8.92 -11.39 13.06
N ALA A 612 -8.78 -12.69 12.96
CA ALA A 612 -7.97 -13.58 13.78
C ALA A 612 -7.10 -14.46 12.86
N PRO A 613 -6.05 -15.16 13.35
CA PRO A 613 -5.10 -15.90 12.50
C PRO A 613 -5.72 -16.98 11.58
N ASP A 614 -6.91 -17.46 11.93
CA ASP A 614 -7.69 -18.52 11.28
C ASP A 614 -9.11 -18.09 10.82
N ALA A 615 -9.53 -16.83 11.09
CA ALA A 615 -10.84 -16.32 10.70
C ALA A 615 -10.83 -14.85 10.26
N LEU A 616 -11.67 -14.51 9.27
CA LEU A 616 -12.03 -13.14 8.91
C LEU A 616 -13.52 -12.96 9.22
N THR A 617 -13.87 -12.20 10.25
CA THR A 617 -15.27 -11.94 10.62
C THR A 617 -15.79 -10.71 9.91
N ALA A 618 -16.88 -10.87 9.16
CA ALA A 618 -17.57 -9.79 8.47
C ALA A 618 -18.91 -9.47 9.14
N TYR A 619 -19.07 -8.23 9.61
CA TYR A 619 -20.38 -7.64 9.84
C TYR A 619 -20.88 -7.00 8.56
N VAL A 620 -22.08 -7.37 8.12
CA VAL A 620 -22.75 -6.80 6.94
C VAL A 620 -24.13 -6.34 7.37
N ASP A 621 -24.51 -5.13 6.96
CA ASP A 621 -25.77 -4.47 7.27
C ASP A 621 -26.43 -4.01 5.96
N VAL A 622 -27.56 -4.61 5.62
CA VAL A 622 -28.21 -4.58 4.31
C VAL A 622 -29.53 -3.82 4.39
N ASP A 623 -29.68 -2.76 3.59
CA ASP A 623 -30.87 -1.90 3.53
C ASP A 623 -31.94 -2.46 2.57
N ASP A 624 -32.46 -3.66 2.90
CA ASP A 624 -33.50 -4.36 2.15
C ASP A 624 -34.77 -4.59 2.99
N ALA A 625 -35.82 -3.83 2.68
CA ALA A 625 -37.13 -3.89 3.32
C ALA A 625 -38.09 -4.96 2.72
N THR A 626 -37.65 -5.67 1.70
CA THR A 626 -38.36 -6.78 1.03
C THR A 626 -37.83 -8.13 1.51
N VAL A 627 -38.48 -9.24 1.14
CA VAL A 627 -37.95 -10.59 1.41
C VAL A 627 -38.20 -11.45 0.18
N ASP A 628 -37.13 -11.79 -0.53
CA ASP A 628 -37.08 -12.75 -1.62
C ASP A 628 -36.23 -13.98 -1.21
N ALA A 629 -36.36 -15.09 -1.94
CA ALA A 629 -35.59 -16.31 -1.70
C ALA A 629 -34.14 -16.23 -2.26
N THR A 630 -33.80 -15.15 -2.95
CA THR A 630 -32.47 -14.91 -3.53
C THR A 630 -31.61 -13.90 -2.77
N ASP A 631 -32.17 -13.29 -1.71
CA ASP A 631 -31.45 -12.31 -0.88
C ASP A 631 -30.31 -12.96 -0.10
N GLY A 632 -29.14 -12.33 -0.14
CA GLY A 632 -27.95 -12.92 0.47
C GLY A 632 -26.66 -12.17 0.22
N VAL A 633 -25.57 -12.66 0.81
CA VAL A 633 -24.22 -12.09 0.68
C VAL A 633 -23.28 -13.14 0.11
N THR A 634 -22.55 -12.78 -0.96
CA THR A 634 -21.38 -13.51 -1.47
C THR A 634 -20.11 -12.87 -0.91
N PHE A 635 -19.16 -13.69 -0.49
CA PHE A 635 -17.80 -13.28 -0.15
C PHE A 635 -16.78 -13.97 -1.05
N ARG A 636 -15.63 -13.33 -1.26
CA ARG A 636 -14.43 -13.95 -1.84
C ARG A 636 -13.24 -13.68 -0.92
N VAL A 637 -12.44 -14.71 -0.64
CA VAL A 637 -11.22 -14.63 0.18
C VAL A 637 -10.12 -15.36 -0.56
N GLY A 638 -9.15 -14.61 -1.09
CA GLY A 638 -8.20 -15.13 -2.09
C GLY A 638 -8.94 -15.73 -3.29
N ALA A 639 -8.60 -16.97 -3.63
CA ALA A 639 -9.27 -17.72 -4.70
C ALA A 639 -10.66 -18.27 -4.30
N GLN A 640 -10.96 -18.39 -3.01
CA GLN A 640 -12.18 -19.04 -2.51
C GLN A 640 -13.40 -18.11 -2.64
N ARG A 641 -14.59 -18.72 -2.75
CA ARG A 641 -15.89 -18.04 -2.74
C ARG A 641 -16.81 -18.71 -1.74
N TYR A 642 -17.50 -17.90 -0.96
CA TYR A 642 -18.50 -18.32 0.03
C TYR A 642 -19.78 -17.49 -0.11
N GLY A 643 -20.83 -17.85 0.62
CA GLY A 643 -22.00 -17.00 0.77
C GLY A 643 -23.01 -17.51 1.79
N ILE A 644 -23.97 -16.64 2.11
CA ILE A 644 -25.12 -16.88 3.00
C ILE A 644 -26.40 -16.34 2.36
N THR A 645 -27.56 -16.89 2.72
CA THR A 645 -28.87 -16.27 2.45
C THR A 645 -29.29 -15.33 3.58
N ARG A 646 -30.32 -14.50 3.36
CA ARG A 646 -31.01 -13.73 4.41
C ARG A 646 -31.54 -14.60 5.56
N ALA A 647 -31.83 -15.88 5.31
CA ALA A 647 -32.23 -16.84 6.34
C ALA A 647 -31.05 -17.42 7.15
N GLY A 648 -29.80 -17.04 6.84
CA GLY A 648 -28.59 -17.59 7.45
C GLY A 648 -28.21 -18.98 6.92
N GLU A 649 -28.76 -19.41 5.77
CA GLU A 649 -28.41 -20.71 5.18
C GLU A 649 -27.08 -20.63 4.44
N GLY A 650 -26.16 -21.56 4.75
CA GLY A 650 -24.84 -21.69 4.13
C GLY A 650 -23.93 -22.66 4.90
N ASP A 651 -22.71 -22.88 4.40
CA ASP A 651 -21.67 -23.70 5.05
C ASP A 651 -20.78 -22.89 6.02
N LEU A 652 -21.21 -21.69 6.43
CA LEU A 652 -20.45 -20.75 7.26
C LEU A 652 -21.09 -20.56 8.66
N PRO A 653 -20.30 -20.35 9.72
CA PRO A 653 -20.81 -19.83 10.99
C PRO A 653 -21.35 -18.40 10.79
N VAL A 654 -22.62 -18.19 11.12
CA VAL A 654 -23.32 -16.92 10.92
C VAL A 654 -24.39 -16.68 11.99
N VAL A 655 -24.54 -15.41 12.41
CA VAL A 655 -25.70 -14.91 13.14
C VAL A 655 -26.38 -13.83 12.30
N VAL A 656 -27.68 -13.99 12.02
CA VAL A 656 -28.50 -12.99 11.32
C VAL A 656 -29.47 -12.30 12.29
N SER A 657 -29.79 -11.03 12.06
CA SER A 657 -30.84 -10.31 12.77
C SER A 657 -31.58 -9.34 11.83
N GLU A 658 -32.89 -9.54 11.71
CA GLU A 658 -33.83 -8.65 11.03
C GLU A 658 -33.94 -7.30 11.78
N ARG A 659 -34.13 -6.20 11.03
CA ARG A 659 -34.34 -4.85 11.57
C ARG A 659 -35.34 -4.06 10.74
N ASP A 660 -35.72 -2.87 11.22
CA ASP A 660 -36.51 -1.94 10.40
C ASP A 660 -35.75 -1.59 9.11
N GLY A 661 -36.40 -1.85 7.97
CA GLY A 661 -35.88 -1.55 6.64
C GLY A 661 -34.64 -2.33 6.21
N GLY A 662 -34.35 -3.49 6.79
CA GLY A 662 -33.15 -4.25 6.44
C GLY A 662 -32.86 -5.46 7.32
N TRP A 663 -31.66 -6.02 7.14
CA TRP A 663 -31.15 -7.12 7.96
C TRP A 663 -29.64 -6.98 8.19
N THR A 664 -29.15 -7.60 9.25
CA THR A 664 -27.74 -7.60 9.65
C THR A 664 -27.24 -9.03 9.76
N ALA A 665 -25.97 -9.26 9.44
CA ALA A 665 -25.31 -10.56 9.59
C ALA A 665 -23.88 -10.39 10.13
N VAL A 666 -23.50 -11.24 11.08
CA VAL A 666 -22.09 -11.43 11.49
C VAL A 666 -21.67 -12.82 11.01
N VAL A 667 -20.66 -12.88 10.15
CA VAL A 667 -20.24 -14.08 9.41
C VAL A 667 -18.76 -14.36 9.65
N GLN A 668 -18.39 -15.56 10.09
CA GLN A 668 -16.98 -15.97 10.15
C GLN A 668 -16.57 -16.64 8.83
N LEU A 669 -15.58 -16.07 8.15
CA LEU A 669 -15.00 -16.61 6.91
C LEU A 669 -13.68 -17.32 7.22
N PRO A 670 -13.40 -18.53 6.67
CA PRO A 670 -12.13 -19.21 6.88
C PRO A 670 -10.94 -18.40 6.38
N LEU A 671 -9.91 -18.30 7.21
CA LEU A 671 -8.61 -17.71 6.87
C LEU A 671 -7.50 -18.67 7.30
N THR A 672 -6.31 -18.61 6.69
CA THR A 672 -5.23 -19.56 7.01
C THR A 672 -3.87 -18.88 6.97
N GLY A 673 -3.13 -18.92 8.07
CA GLY A 673 -1.77 -18.38 8.15
C GLY A 673 -1.72 -16.85 8.11
N ALA A 674 -2.80 -16.18 8.51
CA ALA A 674 -2.83 -14.73 8.58
C ALA A 674 -1.99 -14.19 9.74
N THR A 675 -1.30 -13.08 9.49
CA THR A 675 -0.43 -12.38 10.43
C THR A 675 -0.70 -10.88 10.37
N GLU A 676 -0.40 -10.15 11.45
CA GLU A 676 -0.36 -8.69 11.40
C GLU A 676 0.60 -8.23 10.27
N GLY A 677 0.22 -7.17 9.55
CA GLY A 677 0.99 -6.65 8.42
C GLY A 677 0.70 -7.36 7.09
N GLY A 678 0.10 -8.55 7.11
CA GLY A 678 -0.24 -9.31 5.91
C GLY A 678 -1.37 -8.67 5.07
N THR A 679 -1.45 -9.05 3.79
CA THR A 679 -2.49 -8.61 2.86
C THR A 679 -3.36 -9.78 2.39
N VAL A 680 -4.68 -9.59 2.36
CA VAL A 680 -5.65 -10.61 1.93
C VAL A 680 -6.50 -10.08 0.77
N PRO A 681 -6.49 -10.72 -0.42
CA PRO A 681 -7.42 -10.37 -1.49
C PRO A 681 -8.87 -10.69 -1.09
N PHE A 682 -9.77 -9.74 -1.23
CA PHE A 682 -11.15 -9.85 -0.74
C PHE A 682 -12.16 -9.15 -1.65
N ASP A 683 -13.36 -9.71 -1.75
CA ASP A 683 -14.52 -8.97 -2.24
C ASP A 683 -15.79 -9.41 -1.53
N VAL A 684 -16.77 -8.51 -1.45
CA VAL A 684 -18.10 -8.78 -0.91
C VAL A 684 -19.15 -8.22 -1.86
N ALA A 685 -20.21 -9.00 -2.10
CA ALA A 685 -21.33 -8.59 -2.94
C ALA A 685 -22.65 -9.00 -2.29
N VAL A 686 -23.63 -8.11 -2.31
CA VAL A 686 -24.98 -8.33 -1.79
C VAL A 686 -25.94 -8.51 -2.95
N THR A 687 -26.81 -9.51 -2.85
CA THR A 687 -27.93 -9.75 -3.76
C THR A 687 -29.23 -9.35 -3.07
N ASP A 688 -30.05 -8.58 -3.79
CA ASP A 688 -31.40 -8.13 -3.47
C ASP A 688 -32.26 -8.52 -4.68
N GLY A 689 -33.04 -9.59 -4.52
CA GLY A 689 -33.82 -10.21 -5.60
C GLY A 689 -33.01 -10.45 -6.89
N ALA A 690 -33.39 -9.73 -7.95
CA ALA A 690 -32.74 -9.81 -9.27
C ALA A 690 -31.53 -8.87 -9.45
N THR A 691 -31.07 -8.19 -8.39
CA THR A 691 -29.98 -7.22 -8.41
C THR A 691 -28.79 -7.70 -7.58
N THR A 692 -27.58 -7.31 -7.95
CA THR A 692 -26.37 -7.60 -7.18
C THR A 692 -25.43 -6.40 -7.19
N ALA A 693 -25.08 -5.89 -6.02
CA ALA A 693 -24.10 -4.83 -5.82
C ALA A 693 -22.80 -5.42 -5.25
N GLY A 694 -21.65 -5.02 -5.78
CA GLY A 694 -20.33 -5.43 -5.30
C GLY A 694 -19.58 -4.31 -4.60
N TRP A 695 -18.67 -4.65 -3.68
CA TRP A 695 -17.70 -3.70 -3.15
C TRP A 695 -16.73 -3.28 -4.28
N ASN A 696 -16.25 -4.25 -5.08
CA ASN A 696 -15.51 -4.00 -6.31
C ASN A 696 -16.36 -4.26 -7.58
N ALA A 697 -15.77 -3.98 -8.74
CA ALA A 697 -16.35 -4.37 -10.03
C ALA A 697 -16.30 -5.90 -10.20
N PRO A 698 -17.28 -6.53 -10.89
CA PRO A 698 -17.37 -7.98 -10.99
C PRO A 698 -16.08 -8.67 -11.45
N GLY A 699 -15.56 -9.56 -10.60
CA GLY A 699 -14.33 -10.33 -10.84
C GLY A 699 -13.07 -9.75 -10.20
N ILE A 700 -13.05 -8.44 -9.92
CA ILE A 700 -11.95 -7.75 -9.23
C ILE A 700 -11.99 -8.08 -7.73
N LEU A 701 -10.82 -8.36 -7.14
CA LEU A 701 -10.66 -8.49 -5.69
C LEU A 701 -9.94 -7.24 -5.15
N GLY A 702 -10.54 -6.61 -4.14
CA GLY A 702 -9.88 -5.59 -3.34
C GLY A 702 -8.84 -6.17 -2.39
N GLU A 703 -8.20 -5.30 -1.61
CA GLU A 703 -7.03 -5.63 -0.79
C GLU A 703 -7.29 -5.26 0.69
N LEU A 704 -7.43 -6.28 1.55
CA LEU A 704 -7.43 -6.07 2.99
C LEU A 704 -5.97 -6.01 3.47
N THR A 705 -5.66 -5.06 4.35
CA THR A 705 -4.39 -5.01 5.08
C THR A 705 -4.65 -5.30 6.54
N LEU A 706 -4.07 -6.38 7.05
CA LEU A 706 -4.27 -6.85 8.42
C LEU A 706 -3.44 -6.03 9.41
N ARG A 707 -4.07 -5.69 10.54
CA ARG A 707 -3.54 -4.79 11.56
C ARG A 707 -3.75 -5.32 12.98
N GLU A 708 -3.05 -4.73 13.93
CA GLU A 708 -3.19 -4.96 15.36
C GLU A 708 -4.65 -4.85 15.84
N PRO A 709 -5.01 -5.35 17.04
CA PRO A 709 -6.29 -5.03 17.64
C PRO A 709 -6.50 -3.52 17.81
N LEU A 710 -7.72 -3.06 17.53
CA LEU A 710 -8.07 -1.63 17.54
C LEU A 710 -8.02 -1.07 18.98
N SER A 711 -7.00 -0.27 19.27
CA SER A 711 -6.96 0.57 20.48
C SER A 711 -8.19 1.50 20.49
N HIS A 712 -9.04 1.39 21.51
CA HIS A 712 -10.20 2.25 21.68
C HIS A 712 -10.47 2.54 23.17
N VAL A 713 -11.20 3.62 23.45
CA VAL A 713 -11.57 4.05 24.80
C VAL A 713 -12.93 4.75 24.78
N ASP A 714 -13.75 4.48 25.80
CA ASP A 714 -14.92 5.30 26.11
C ASP A 714 -14.49 6.49 26.98
N VAL A 715 -14.64 7.69 26.44
CA VAL A 715 -14.39 8.95 27.15
C VAL A 715 -15.68 9.31 27.87
N LEU A 716 -15.63 9.42 29.20
CA LEU A 716 -16.83 9.69 30.01
C LEU A 716 -17.17 11.19 30.04
N GLN A 717 -18.46 11.51 29.98
CA GLN A 717 -18.96 12.88 30.13
C GLN A 717 -18.88 13.35 31.58
N VAL A 718 -18.46 14.60 31.81
CA VAL A 718 -18.46 15.23 33.14
C VAL A 718 -19.24 16.54 33.17
N ASP A 719 -20.09 16.71 34.19
CA ASP A 719 -20.93 17.91 34.37
C ASP A 719 -20.12 19.13 34.87
N ALA A 720 -19.04 18.87 35.59
CA ALA A 720 -18.02 19.85 35.97
C ALA A 720 -16.68 19.39 35.37
N PRO A 721 -16.02 20.20 34.52
CA PRO A 721 -14.69 19.86 34.01
C PRO A 721 -13.64 19.90 35.13
N PRO A 722 -12.55 19.11 35.01
CA PRO A 722 -11.41 19.18 35.93
C PRO A 722 -10.75 20.56 35.91
N ALA A 723 -10.02 20.88 36.98
CA ALA A 723 -9.01 21.92 36.90
C ALA A 723 -7.88 21.46 35.95
N VAL A 724 -7.19 22.40 35.31
CA VAL A 724 -5.97 22.11 34.54
C VAL A 724 -4.80 22.74 35.31
N ASP A 725 -4.36 22.05 36.37
CA ASP A 725 -3.29 22.52 37.26
C ASP A 725 -2.24 21.45 37.63
N ALA A 726 -2.41 20.22 37.12
CA ALA A 726 -1.57 19.04 37.31
C ALA A 726 -1.59 18.42 38.72
N GLU A 727 -2.60 18.71 39.54
CA GLU A 727 -3.04 17.85 40.64
C GLU A 727 -4.12 16.87 40.18
N VAL A 728 -4.15 15.65 40.75
CA VAL A 728 -5.08 14.60 40.30
C VAL A 728 -6.39 14.69 41.08
N ASP A 729 -7.40 15.31 40.46
CA ASP A 729 -8.79 15.36 40.96
C ASP A 729 -9.42 13.95 41.15
N ASP A 730 -10.25 13.80 42.19
CA ASP A 730 -10.99 12.55 42.48
C ASP A 730 -11.90 12.10 41.32
N LEU A 731 -12.36 13.02 40.46
CA LEU A 731 -13.21 12.69 39.30
C LEU A 731 -12.50 11.77 38.30
N TRP A 732 -11.17 11.82 38.23
CA TRP A 732 -10.38 10.95 37.37
C TRP A 732 -10.44 9.48 37.79
N ALA A 733 -10.84 9.16 39.03
CA ALA A 733 -10.92 7.78 39.52
C ALA A 733 -11.96 6.91 38.77
N ALA A 734 -12.96 7.53 38.14
CA ALA A 734 -13.96 6.83 37.32
C ALA A 734 -13.59 6.72 35.83
N ALA A 735 -12.62 7.50 35.36
CA ALA A 735 -12.23 7.54 33.95
C ALA A 735 -11.39 6.31 33.56
N PRO A 736 -11.67 5.65 32.41
CA PRO A 736 -10.86 4.54 31.93
C PRO A 736 -9.38 4.94 31.73
N VAL A 737 -8.48 4.07 32.17
CA VAL A 737 -7.03 4.23 32.01
C VAL A 737 -6.57 3.51 30.76
N VAL A 738 -5.79 4.19 29.91
CA VAL A 738 -5.06 3.62 28.78
C VAL A 738 -3.56 3.86 28.95
N ARG A 739 -2.73 2.92 28.49
CA ARG A 739 -1.26 2.98 28.68
C ARG A 739 -0.51 3.06 27.36
N THR A 740 0.55 3.87 27.32
CA THR A 740 1.47 3.94 26.18
C THR A 740 2.49 2.80 26.22
N ASP A 741 2.08 1.57 25.90
CA ASP A 741 2.96 0.38 25.93
C ASP A 741 3.62 0.05 24.58
N LYS A 742 3.11 0.56 23.45
CA LYS A 742 3.60 0.21 22.10
C LYS A 742 4.92 0.92 21.82
N VAL A 743 6.05 0.21 21.94
CA VAL A 743 7.39 0.76 21.66
C VAL A 743 7.55 1.06 20.16
N THR A 744 7.76 2.32 19.81
CA THR A 744 8.01 2.77 18.42
C THR A 744 9.46 3.18 18.20
N GLN A 745 10.17 3.57 19.27
CA GLN A 745 11.62 3.79 19.28
C GLN A 745 12.20 3.31 20.62
N GLY A 746 13.42 2.79 20.63
CA GLY A 746 14.16 2.44 21.85
C GLY A 746 13.84 1.03 22.35
N THR A 747 13.46 0.89 23.62
CA THR A 747 13.23 -0.42 24.26
C THR A 747 11.99 -0.41 25.16
N ALA A 748 11.54 -1.60 25.59
CA ALA A 748 10.45 -1.73 26.56
C ALA A 748 10.70 -1.03 27.91
N ALA A 749 11.96 -0.68 28.24
CA ALA A 749 12.31 0.05 29.45
C ALA A 749 12.14 1.58 29.34
N ALA A 750 11.80 2.11 28.17
CA ALA A 750 11.58 3.55 27.96
C ALA A 750 10.37 4.08 28.75
N ALA A 751 10.32 5.40 28.96
CA ALA A 751 9.23 6.10 29.64
C ALA A 751 7.84 5.78 29.04
N TYR A 752 6.81 5.81 29.88
CA TYR A 752 5.42 5.54 29.49
C TYR A 752 4.44 6.37 30.34
N ALA A 753 3.22 6.56 29.86
CA ALA A 753 2.14 7.22 30.58
C ALA A 753 0.98 6.27 30.85
N ASP A 754 0.38 6.39 32.04
CA ASP A 754 -1.01 6.02 32.28
C ASP A 754 -1.88 7.26 32.02
N VAL A 755 -2.79 7.16 31.06
CA VAL A 755 -3.59 8.29 30.55
C VAL A 755 -5.07 8.05 30.80
N ARG A 756 -5.78 9.10 31.24
CA ARG A 756 -7.23 9.12 31.44
C ARG A 756 -7.84 10.27 30.64
N THR A 757 -9.10 10.11 30.24
CA THR A 757 -9.83 11.12 29.46
C THR A 757 -11.27 11.27 29.91
N VAL A 758 -11.76 12.51 29.89
CA VAL A 758 -13.17 12.88 30.10
C VAL A 758 -13.55 14.01 29.12
N TRP A 759 -14.84 14.22 28.85
CA TRP A 759 -15.31 15.31 27.96
C TRP A 759 -16.34 16.22 28.65
N SER A 760 -16.34 17.50 28.30
CA SER A 760 -17.24 18.50 28.89
C SER A 760 -18.71 18.19 28.59
N GLY A 761 -19.60 18.43 29.55
CA GLY A 761 -21.05 18.25 29.37
C GLY A 761 -21.67 18.96 28.15
N ASP A 762 -21.00 20.00 27.61
CA ASP A 762 -21.42 20.74 26.41
C ASP A 762 -20.84 20.25 25.08
N GLY A 763 -19.95 19.24 25.08
CA GLY A 763 -19.32 18.69 23.88
C GLY A 763 -18.08 19.42 23.36
N SER A 764 -17.73 20.59 23.90
CA SER A 764 -16.72 21.48 23.30
C SER A 764 -15.25 21.10 23.57
N SER A 765 -14.97 20.40 24.67
CA SER A 765 -13.61 20.10 25.15
C SER A 765 -13.41 18.64 25.59
N LEU A 766 -12.28 18.08 25.18
CA LEU A 766 -11.68 16.85 25.69
C LEU A 766 -10.61 17.22 26.74
N PHE A 767 -10.67 16.58 27.90
CA PHE A 767 -9.67 16.71 28.96
C PHE A 767 -8.81 15.45 29.02
N VAL A 768 -7.51 15.64 29.21
CA VAL A 768 -6.50 14.58 29.28
C VAL A 768 -5.68 14.75 30.56
N LEU A 769 -5.61 13.70 31.37
CA LEU A 769 -4.63 13.55 32.45
C LEU A 769 -3.67 12.42 32.07
N ALA A 770 -2.37 12.66 32.13
CA ALA A 770 -1.33 11.65 31.92
C ALA A 770 -0.34 11.62 33.09
N GLU A 771 -0.21 10.47 33.73
CA GLU A 771 0.81 10.17 34.74
C GLU A 771 2.00 9.51 34.05
N VAL A 772 3.02 10.30 33.70
CA VAL A 772 4.23 9.81 33.01
C VAL A 772 5.22 9.24 34.02
N THR A 773 5.58 7.97 33.83
CA THR A 773 6.66 7.29 34.54
C THR A 773 7.95 7.38 33.73
N ASP A 774 8.90 8.17 34.24
CA ASP A 774 10.21 8.44 33.68
C ASP A 774 11.23 8.69 34.83
N PRO A 775 12.27 7.87 35.00
CA PRO A 775 13.28 8.07 36.03
C PRO A 775 14.32 9.18 35.72
N GLN A 776 14.35 9.75 34.51
CA GLN A 776 15.50 10.53 34.01
C GLN A 776 15.20 11.86 33.26
N VAL A 777 13.97 12.42 33.37
CA VAL A 777 13.49 13.70 32.77
C VAL A 777 14.58 14.69 32.33
N SER A 778 14.78 14.81 31.02
CA SER A 778 15.74 15.66 30.31
C SER A 778 15.07 16.61 29.32
N LEU A 779 15.26 17.90 29.57
CA LEU A 779 14.84 18.99 28.68
C LEU A 779 16.02 19.58 27.89
N THR A 780 17.16 18.89 27.87
CA THR A 780 18.42 19.35 27.26
C THR A 780 18.58 19.16 25.73
N PRO A 781 17.81 18.31 25.02
CA PRO A 781 17.82 18.28 23.55
C PRO A 781 17.42 19.63 22.93
N ASN A 782 17.98 19.93 21.75
CA ASN A 782 17.72 21.20 21.08
C ASN A 782 16.33 21.25 20.42
N ASN A 783 15.85 20.11 19.89
CA ASN A 783 14.58 20.06 19.18
C ASN A 783 13.43 19.69 20.10
N ALA A 784 12.26 20.31 19.92
CA ALA A 784 11.11 20.11 20.81
C ALA A 784 10.60 18.65 20.83
N TRP A 785 10.70 17.93 19.70
CA TRP A 785 10.29 16.52 19.58
C TRP A 785 11.32 15.53 20.14
N GLU A 786 12.48 15.99 20.61
CA GLU A 786 13.50 15.15 21.22
C GLU A 786 13.48 15.17 22.75
N LYS A 787 12.75 16.12 23.37
CA LYS A 787 12.64 16.28 24.82
C LYS A 787 11.58 15.37 25.42
N ASP A 788 11.70 15.06 26.72
CA ASP A 788 10.64 14.37 27.46
C ASP A 788 9.35 15.17 27.42
N SER A 789 8.36 14.55 26.78
CA SER A 789 7.09 15.15 26.44
C SER A 789 6.01 14.11 26.21
N LEU A 790 4.77 14.46 26.58
CA LEU A 790 3.58 13.81 26.07
C LEU A 790 3.22 14.46 24.73
N GLU A 791 2.95 13.64 23.71
CA GLU A 791 2.22 14.04 22.52
C GLU A 791 0.81 13.47 22.53
N ILE A 792 -0.14 14.26 22.04
CA ILE A 792 -1.56 13.95 21.96
C ILE A 792 -1.99 14.19 20.51
N PHE A 793 -2.61 13.19 19.90
CA PHE A 793 -3.05 13.22 18.50
C PHE A 793 -4.57 13.13 18.44
N VAL A 794 -5.23 13.99 17.66
CA VAL A 794 -6.70 14.02 17.54
C VAL A 794 -7.14 14.19 16.07
N ASP A 795 -7.99 13.27 15.60
CA ASP A 795 -8.69 13.26 14.29
C ASP A 795 -10.20 13.38 14.59
N PRO A 796 -10.76 14.61 14.62
CA PRO A 796 -12.15 14.81 15.00
C PRO A 796 -13.08 14.25 13.93
N GLY A 797 -14.02 13.40 14.35
CA GLY A 797 -14.85 12.62 13.43
C GLY A 797 -14.23 11.30 12.96
N ASN A 798 -13.00 10.96 13.37
CA ASN A 798 -12.37 9.64 13.20
C ASN A 798 -12.27 9.21 11.72
N ALA A 799 -11.81 10.10 10.85
CA ALA A 799 -11.70 9.84 9.41
C ALA A 799 -10.68 8.73 9.06
N LYS A 800 -9.62 8.55 9.87
CA LYS A 800 -8.54 7.54 9.68
C LYS A 800 -7.98 7.48 8.25
N ASN A 801 -7.96 8.61 7.57
CA ASN A 801 -7.80 8.76 6.12
C ASN A 801 -6.37 8.47 5.58
N GLY A 802 -5.47 7.94 6.41
CA GLY A 802 -4.06 7.79 6.07
C GLY A 802 -3.31 9.10 6.32
N ALA A 803 -3.01 9.86 5.26
CA ALA A 803 -2.12 11.02 5.35
C ALA A 803 -2.70 12.16 6.23
N TYR A 804 -1.90 12.68 7.16
CA TYR A 804 -2.25 13.77 8.08
C TYR A 804 -2.71 15.05 7.34
N ARG A 805 -3.92 15.52 7.64
CA ARG A 805 -4.59 16.68 7.04
C ARG A 805 -4.31 17.93 7.87
N ALA A 806 -3.35 18.74 7.46
CA ALA A 806 -2.95 19.95 8.17
C ALA A 806 -4.13 20.93 8.39
N GLY A 807 -4.59 21.04 9.65
CA GLY A 807 -5.70 21.91 10.07
C GLY A 807 -6.95 21.14 10.52
N GLU A 808 -7.23 19.99 9.91
CA GLU A 808 -8.30 19.06 10.35
C GLU A 808 -7.78 18.15 11.46
N ASP A 809 -6.64 17.49 11.21
CA ASP A 809 -5.94 16.65 12.18
C ASP A 809 -5.06 17.51 13.11
N VAL A 810 -4.86 17.02 14.34
CA VAL A 810 -4.18 17.74 15.42
C VAL A 810 -3.02 16.92 15.96
N GLN A 811 -1.85 17.55 16.09
CA GLN A 811 -0.73 17.04 16.91
C GLN A 811 -0.43 18.09 17.97
N ILE A 812 -0.49 17.70 19.24
CA ILE A 812 -0.11 18.51 20.39
C ILE A 812 1.08 17.84 21.06
N ARG A 813 2.05 18.63 21.55
CA ARG A 813 3.17 18.16 22.37
C ARG A 813 3.35 19.09 23.55
N ILE A 814 3.38 18.51 24.75
CA ILE A 814 3.56 19.20 26.02
C ILE A 814 4.80 18.59 26.69
N ALA A 815 5.88 19.34 26.75
CA ALA A 815 7.10 18.91 27.44
C ALA A 815 6.95 18.98 28.97
N ALA A 816 7.83 18.29 29.71
CA ALA A 816 7.74 18.22 31.17
C ALA A 816 7.82 19.59 31.89
N ASP A 817 8.33 20.65 31.23
CA ASP A 817 8.31 22.05 31.68
C ASP A 817 7.08 22.86 31.21
N ASN A 818 6.04 22.19 30.74
CA ASN A 818 4.83 22.75 30.11
C ASN A 818 5.11 23.58 28.84
N ALA A 819 6.25 23.36 28.17
CA ALA A 819 6.48 23.96 26.86
C ALA A 819 5.60 23.27 25.79
N VAL A 820 4.59 23.99 25.31
CA VAL A 820 3.63 23.50 24.31
C VAL A 820 4.11 23.79 22.88
N SER A 821 3.98 22.80 22.00
CA SER A 821 4.03 22.97 20.55
C SER A 821 2.86 22.21 19.90
N SER A 822 2.29 22.71 18.81
CA SER A 822 1.21 21.99 18.12
C SER A 822 1.15 22.26 16.60
N GLY A 823 0.74 21.23 15.87
CA GLY A 823 0.15 21.33 14.54
C GLY A 823 -1.37 21.35 14.66
N GLY A 824 -2.03 22.32 14.02
CA GLY A 824 -3.50 22.48 14.07
C GLY A 824 -4.05 23.28 15.27
N GLY A 825 -3.25 23.52 16.32
CA GLY A 825 -3.49 24.59 17.32
C GLY A 825 -4.80 24.53 18.10
N ARG A 826 -5.01 23.49 18.95
CA ARG A 826 -6.28 23.30 19.69
C ARG A 826 -6.16 23.10 21.21
N VAL A 827 -5.02 23.42 21.83
CA VAL A 827 -4.88 23.45 23.30
C VAL A 827 -5.58 24.69 23.85
N VAL A 828 -6.49 24.50 24.79
CA VAL A 828 -7.16 25.60 25.53
C VAL A 828 -6.34 25.95 26.78
N ALA A 829 -5.92 24.94 27.53
CA ALA A 829 -5.05 25.04 28.69
C ALA A 829 -4.15 23.80 28.82
N SER A 830 -2.99 23.93 29.46
CA SER A 830 -2.17 22.80 29.90
C SER A 830 -1.37 23.13 31.16
N ALA A 831 -1.10 22.10 31.95
CA ALA A 831 -0.28 22.17 33.15
C ALA A 831 0.64 20.94 33.25
N THR A 832 1.81 21.09 33.87
CA THR A 832 2.69 19.95 34.19
C THR A 832 3.29 20.09 35.58
N ARG A 833 3.63 18.95 36.18
CA ARG A 833 4.25 18.88 37.50
C ARG A 833 5.17 17.67 37.62
N GLN A 834 6.44 17.88 37.98
CA GLN A 834 7.37 16.77 38.24
C GLN A 834 6.97 15.98 39.49
N THR A 835 7.12 14.65 39.42
CA THR A 835 6.88 13.71 40.52
C THR A 835 8.19 13.04 40.94
N ALA A 836 8.13 12.14 41.93
CA ALA A 836 9.30 11.34 42.34
C ALA A 836 9.71 10.27 41.31
N THR A 837 8.91 10.05 40.27
CA THR A 837 9.06 8.95 39.29
C THR A 837 8.79 9.40 37.84
N GLY A 838 8.79 10.70 37.56
CA GLY A 838 8.48 11.27 36.25
C GLY A 838 7.75 12.59 36.36
N TYR A 839 6.62 12.75 35.67
CA TYR A 839 5.82 13.98 35.66
C TYR A 839 4.34 13.73 35.33
N VAL A 840 3.46 14.58 35.85
CA VAL A 840 2.05 14.67 35.44
C VAL A 840 1.93 15.71 34.33
N VAL A 841 1.06 15.43 33.36
CA VAL A 841 0.57 16.39 32.35
C VAL A 841 -0.95 16.43 32.43
N GLU A 842 -1.53 17.62 32.47
CA GLU A 842 -2.95 17.85 32.21
C GLU A 842 -3.15 18.80 31.03
N ALA A 843 -4.21 18.57 30.25
CA ALA A 843 -4.56 19.41 29.11
C ALA A 843 -6.06 19.45 28.85
N GLU A 844 -6.54 20.63 28.43
CA GLU A 844 -7.84 20.83 27.79
C GLU A 844 -7.63 21.04 26.28
N ILE A 845 -8.36 20.28 25.46
CA ILE A 845 -8.25 20.27 24.00
C ILE A 845 -9.63 20.50 23.40
N SER A 846 -9.79 21.54 22.58
CA SER A 846 -11.10 21.82 21.97
C SER A 846 -11.38 20.90 20.77
N LEU A 847 -12.55 20.27 20.79
CA LEU A 847 -13.09 19.44 19.71
C LEU A 847 -13.85 20.26 18.66
N LEU A 848 -14.13 21.56 18.94
CA LEU A 848 -14.98 22.43 18.12
C LEU A 848 -16.38 21.79 17.91
N ASP A 849 -17.04 22.10 16.79
CA ASP A 849 -18.37 21.58 16.43
C ASP A 849 -18.41 20.06 16.13
N ALA A 850 -17.29 19.33 16.27
CA ALA A 850 -17.21 17.89 16.01
C ALA A 850 -17.44 17.03 17.27
N GLY A 851 -17.38 17.61 18.47
CA GLY A 851 -17.65 16.91 19.72
C GLY A 851 -19.14 16.73 20.01
N GLY A 852 -19.46 16.02 21.10
CA GLY A 852 -20.83 15.72 21.52
C GLY A 852 -21.14 14.22 21.69
N PRO A 853 -22.36 13.88 22.10
CA PRO A 853 -22.73 12.53 22.54
C PRO A 853 -22.63 11.49 21.41
N GLY A 854 -22.00 10.34 21.72
CA GLY A 854 -21.83 9.23 20.79
C GLY A 854 -20.85 9.47 19.64
N THR A 855 -20.23 10.66 19.55
CA THR A 855 -19.27 10.99 18.49
C THR A 855 -17.99 10.16 18.62
N LEU A 856 -17.34 9.90 17.49
CA LEU A 856 -16.07 9.19 17.39
C LEU A 856 -14.95 10.13 16.97
N HIS A 857 -13.81 10.01 17.62
CA HIS A 857 -12.59 10.77 17.34
C HIS A 857 -11.43 9.81 17.25
N GLY A 858 -10.57 9.97 16.24
CA GLY A 858 -9.28 9.30 16.25
C GLY A 858 -8.42 9.92 17.37
N LEU A 859 -7.83 9.08 18.22
CA LEU A 859 -7.07 9.54 19.40
C LEU A 859 -5.81 8.70 19.55
N ASP A 860 -4.67 9.33 19.82
CA ASP A 860 -3.46 8.62 20.26
C ASP A 860 -2.65 9.45 21.28
N PHE A 861 -1.85 8.76 22.08
CA PHE A 861 -0.96 9.30 23.10
C PHE A 861 0.43 8.72 22.90
N GLN A 862 1.45 9.56 22.92
CA GLN A 862 2.84 9.15 22.77
C GLN A 862 3.71 9.80 23.86
N VAL A 863 4.61 9.04 24.48
CA VAL A 863 5.67 9.57 25.35
C VAL A 863 6.98 9.54 24.57
N ASN A 864 7.64 10.70 24.48
CA ASN A 864 9.05 10.79 24.10
C ASN A 864 9.92 10.62 25.36
N ASP A 865 11.00 9.85 25.23
CA ASP A 865 11.98 9.52 26.28
C ASP A 865 13.37 10.03 25.88
N ALA A 866 14.04 10.82 26.72
CA ALA A 866 15.30 11.50 26.39
C ALA A 866 16.42 11.33 27.44
N THR A 867 17.46 10.58 27.10
CA THR A 867 18.66 10.45 27.95
C THR A 867 19.71 11.48 27.54
N GLY A 868 19.84 12.56 28.31
CA GLY A 868 20.74 13.66 27.97
C GLY A 868 20.23 14.43 26.75
N ASN A 869 21.11 14.71 25.79
CA ASN A 869 20.83 15.63 24.68
C ASN A 869 20.22 14.98 23.43
N ALA A 870 19.70 13.75 23.53
CA ALA A 870 19.07 13.01 22.43
C ALA A 870 17.90 12.15 22.91
N ARG A 871 16.91 11.92 22.03
CA ARG A 871 15.76 11.04 22.30
C ARG A 871 16.19 9.58 22.25
N THR A 872 16.02 8.86 23.35
CA THR A 872 16.39 7.45 23.52
C THR A 872 15.23 6.48 23.32
N GLY A 873 13.99 6.91 23.55
CA GLY A 873 12.81 6.07 23.36
C GLY A 873 11.58 6.84 22.90
N VAL A 874 10.61 6.09 22.39
CA VAL A 874 9.24 6.55 22.13
C VAL A 874 8.30 5.36 22.37
N LYS A 875 7.22 5.59 23.11
CA LYS A 875 6.10 4.65 23.23
C LYS A 875 4.77 5.33 22.94
N ALA A 876 3.84 4.61 22.32
CA ALA A 876 2.49 5.08 22.01
C ALA A 876 1.39 4.17 22.60
N TRP A 877 0.15 4.64 22.62
CA TRP A 877 -1.02 3.83 22.99
C TRP A 877 -1.64 3.10 21.79
N ALA A 878 -1.72 3.76 20.63
CA ALA A 878 -2.38 3.23 19.45
C ALA A 878 -1.44 2.93 18.27
N ASP A 879 -0.68 3.88 17.74
CA ASP A 879 0.21 3.66 16.58
C ASP A 879 1.54 2.98 16.98
N PRO A 880 1.81 1.72 16.57
CA PRO A 880 3.10 1.06 16.80
C PRO A 880 4.19 1.47 15.79
N THR A 881 3.92 2.36 14.84
CA THR A 881 4.90 2.72 13.77
C THR A 881 5.72 3.97 14.06
N GLY A 882 5.28 4.81 15.01
CA GLY A 882 5.89 6.13 15.25
C GLY A 882 5.70 7.09 14.07
N GLN A 883 4.76 6.80 13.16
CA GLN A 883 4.40 7.65 12.03
C GLN A 883 3.09 8.42 12.28
N GLY A 884 2.51 8.33 13.49
CA GLY A 884 1.29 9.05 13.87
C GLY A 884 1.28 10.54 13.47
N TYR A 885 2.40 11.25 13.63
CA TYR A 885 2.58 12.65 13.21
C TYR A 885 2.40 12.93 11.69
N GLN A 886 2.33 11.90 10.86
CA GLN A 886 2.04 11.97 9.41
C GLN A 886 0.92 11.01 8.97
N ASN A 887 0.45 10.11 9.82
CA ASN A 887 -0.48 9.05 9.43
C ASN A 887 -1.54 8.71 10.52
N THR A 888 -2.80 9.00 10.23
CA THR A 888 -3.96 8.80 11.14
C THR A 888 -4.52 7.37 11.16
N SER A 889 -4.12 6.52 10.20
CA SER A 889 -4.76 5.22 9.96
C SER A 889 -4.54 4.16 11.06
N ARG A 890 -3.56 4.35 11.94
CA ARG A 890 -3.32 3.50 13.13
C ARG A 890 -3.59 4.21 14.47
N TRP A 891 -4.09 5.45 14.47
CA TRP A 891 -4.55 6.09 15.72
C TRP A 891 -5.73 5.29 16.30
N GLY A 892 -5.91 5.37 17.61
CA GLY A 892 -6.99 4.70 18.33
C GLY A 892 -8.33 5.38 18.12
N VAL A 893 -9.36 4.94 18.84
CA VAL A 893 -10.72 5.52 18.75
C VAL A 893 -11.20 5.92 20.13
N ALA A 894 -11.41 7.21 20.33
CA ALA A 894 -12.21 7.74 21.42
C ALA A 894 -13.68 7.78 21.01
N ARG A 895 -14.56 7.18 21.81
CA ARG A 895 -16.01 7.41 21.73
C ARG A 895 -16.41 8.31 22.89
N LEU A 896 -17.11 9.40 22.61
CA LEU A 896 -17.66 10.27 23.65
C LEU A 896 -18.93 9.64 24.21
N ALA A 897 -18.80 8.92 25.33
CA ALA A 897 -19.91 8.25 25.98
C ALA A 897 -20.73 9.25 26.80
N GLU A 898 -22.05 9.27 26.58
CA GLU A 898 -22.98 10.04 27.43
C GLU A 898 -22.93 9.57 28.88
N ARG A 899 -23.04 10.52 29.82
CA ARG A 899 -23.56 10.21 31.15
C ARG A 899 -25.07 9.98 30.98
N GLY A 900 -25.46 8.72 30.80
CA GLY A 900 -26.87 8.33 30.73
C GLY A 900 -27.66 8.86 31.93
N THR A 901 -28.97 9.05 31.76
CA THR A 901 -29.84 9.41 32.89
C THR A 901 -30.01 8.19 33.81
N PRO A 902 -29.59 8.22 35.08
CA PRO A 902 -29.69 7.07 35.96
C PRO A 902 -31.15 6.69 36.20
N ALA A 903 -31.48 5.41 35.98
CA ALA A 903 -32.84 4.89 36.09
C ALA A 903 -32.85 3.50 36.75
N LEU A 904 -33.92 3.22 37.50
CA LEU A 904 -34.20 1.90 38.06
C LEU A 904 -35.51 1.36 37.50
N THR A 905 -35.50 0.09 37.09
CA THR A 905 -36.70 -0.68 36.74
C THR A 905 -36.81 -1.90 37.65
N LEU A 906 -38.01 -2.19 38.14
CA LEU A 906 -38.27 -3.33 39.03
C LEU A 906 -39.00 -4.45 38.29
N GLY A 907 -38.59 -5.70 38.53
CA GLY A 907 -39.27 -6.89 38.00
C GLY A 907 -40.68 -7.10 38.57
N ALA A 908 -41.00 -6.43 39.69
CA ALA A 908 -42.35 -6.33 40.26
C ALA A 908 -42.53 -5.00 41.00
N ALA A 909 -43.71 -4.39 40.89
CA ALA A 909 -44.07 -3.14 41.58
C ALA A 909 -44.66 -3.37 42.99
N GLU A 910 -44.97 -4.62 43.35
CA GLU A 910 -45.46 -5.03 44.68
C GLU A 910 -44.73 -6.30 45.13
N VAL A 911 -44.28 -6.33 46.38
CA VAL A 911 -43.54 -7.45 46.98
C VAL A 911 -43.97 -7.68 48.43
N THR A 912 -43.96 -8.94 48.88
CA THR A 912 -44.21 -9.29 50.28
C THR A 912 -42.98 -8.98 51.13
N ALA A 913 -43.14 -8.46 52.35
CA ALA A 913 -42.04 -8.29 53.30
C ALA A 913 -41.35 -9.65 53.57
N GLY A 914 -40.03 -9.72 53.35
CA GLY A 914 -39.25 -10.96 53.34
C GLY A 914 -39.09 -11.63 51.97
N GLY A 915 -39.62 -11.01 50.90
CA GLY A 915 -39.52 -11.48 49.52
C GLY A 915 -38.53 -10.69 48.66
N ASP A 916 -38.17 -11.28 47.52
CA ASP A 916 -37.20 -10.75 46.57
C ASP A 916 -37.83 -9.88 45.48
N VAL A 917 -37.11 -8.86 45.03
CA VAL A 917 -37.40 -8.12 43.79
C VAL A 917 -36.14 -7.96 42.95
N THR A 918 -36.25 -8.22 41.65
CA THR A 918 -35.18 -7.95 40.68
C THR A 918 -35.15 -6.47 40.35
N VAL A 919 -33.97 -5.88 40.40
CA VAL A 919 -33.68 -4.47 40.11
C VAL A 919 -32.76 -4.43 38.89
N THR A 920 -33.20 -3.75 37.84
CA THR A 920 -32.35 -3.39 36.69
C THR A 920 -32.03 -1.92 36.77
N ALA A 921 -30.75 -1.59 36.87
CA ALA A 921 -30.22 -0.23 36.83
C ALA A 921 -29.67 0.07 35.42
N THR A 922 -29.99 1.23 34.88
CA THR A 922 -29.53 1.69 33.55
C THR A 922 -29.12 3.15 33.60
N GLY A 923 -28.26 3.59 32.68
CA GLY A 923 -27.79 4.98 32.65
C GLY A 923 -26.86 5.35 33.81
N PHE A 924 -26.21 4.36 34.43
CA PHE A 924 -25.10 4.58 35.33
C PHE A 924 -23.78 4.38 34.56
N PRO A 925 -22.66 5.01 34.95
CA PRO A 925 -21.36 4.75 34.32
C PRO A 925 -20.99 3.27 34.41
N ALA A 926 -20.41 2.72 33.34
CA ALA A 926 -19.91 1.34 33.33
C ALA A 926 -18.90 1.11 34.47
N ARG A 927 -18.97 -0.06 35.12
CA ARG A 927 -18.20 -0.44 36.32
C ARG A 927 -18.43 0.42 37.58
N ALA A 928 -19.40 1.34 37.57
CA ALA A 928 -19.80 2.01 38.81
C ALA A 928 -20.42 1.01 39.79
N THR A 929 -20.08 1.13 41.08
CA THR A 929 -20.80 0.44 42.15
C THR A 929 -21.99 1.29 42.58
N VAL A 930 -23.20 0.78 42.38
CA VAL A 930 -24.46 1.42 42.78
C VAL A 930 -24.93 0.80 44.09
N GLU A 931 -25.06 1.59 45.15
CA GLU A 931 -25.75 1.15 46.38
C GLU A 931 -27.26 1.28 46.23
N LEU A 932 -27.99 0.23 46.63
CA LEU A 932 -29.44 0.18 46.63
C LEU A 932 -29.98 0.24 48.06
N GLN A 933 -30.88 1.17 48.32
CA GLN A 933 -31.53 1.37 49.63
C GLN A 933 -33.06 1.38 49.49
N LEU A 934 -33.78 0.87 50.47
CA LEU A 934 -35.23 1.03 50.58
C LEU A 934 -35.54 2.29 51.41
N VAL A 935 -36.30 3.22 50.83
CA VAL A 935 -36.68 4.51 51.44
C VAL A 935 -38.20 4.72 51.43
N ALA A 936 -38.74 5.49 52.35
CA ALA A 936 -40.19 5.76 52.42
C ALA A 936 -40.64 6.72 51.31
N ALA A 937 -41.80 6.47 50.69
CA ALA A 937 -42.23 7.21 49.50
C ALA A 937 -42.68 8.67 49.75
N THR A 938 -42.79 9.14 51.00
CA THR A 938 -43.41 10.46 51.34
C THR A 938 -42.48 11.40 52.11
N SER A 939 -42.08 12.50 51.47
CA SER A 939 -41.38 13.65 52.06
C SER A 939 -42.36 14.62 52.75
N GLY A 940 -43.09 14.14 53.78
CA GLY A 940 -44.10 14.91 54.51
C GLY A 940 -44.06 14.64 56.02
N ALA A 941 -44.13 15.70 56.83
CA ALA A 941 -43.88 15.66 58.27
C ALA A 941 -45.00 15.00 59.11
N ALA A 942 -45.15 13.66 59.01
CA ALA A 942 -46.10 12.89 59.82
C ALA A 942 -45.70 11.43 60.16
N ARG A 943 -44.42 11.03 60.03
CA ARG A 943 -43.90 9.81 60.69
C ARG A 943 -42.41 9.96 61.03
N ALA A 944 -42.00 9.40 62.17
CA ALA A 944 -40.60 9.34 62.58
C ALA A 944 -39.85 8.23 61.83
N ALA A 945 -38.52 8.36 61.79
CA ALA A 945 -37.58 7.55 61.02
C ALA A 945 -37.96 6.06 60.91
N ALA A 946 -38.11 5.60 59.67
CA ALA A 946 -37.35 4.44 59.23
C ALA A 946 -36.12 5.01 58.53
N ASP A 947 -34.92 4.71 59.03
CA ASP A 947 -33.68 5.03 58.34
C ASP A 947 -33.61 4.23 57.02
N PRO A 948 -32.91 4.72 55.98
CA PRO A 948 -32.75 3.99 54.72
C PRO A 948 -32.22 2.58 54.96
N VAL A 949 -32.94 1.57 54.46
CA VAL A 949 -32.58 0.17 54.67
C VAL A 949 -31.72 -0.28 53.49
N ALA A 950 -30.41 -0.44 53.72
CA ALA A 950 -29.50 -0.96 52.71
C ALA A 950 -29.96 -2.35 52.22
N LEU A 951 -30.12 -2.49 50.91
CA LEU A 951 -30.55 -3.70 50.22
C LEU A 951 -29.37 -4.45 49.57
N GLY A 952 -28.27 -3.74 49.29
CA GLY A 952 -27.04 -4.28 48.73
C GLY A 952 -26.36 -3.30 47.77
N THR A 953 -25.33 -3.77 47.08
CA THR A 953 -24.66 -3.05 45.99
C THR A 953 -24.70 -3.88 44.71
N VAL A 954 -24.60 -3.21 43.56
CA VAL A 954 -24.45 -3.86 42.25
C VAL A 954 -23.41 -3.11 41.41
N GLU A 955 -22.52 -3.84 40.74
CA GLU A 955 -21.59 -3.26 39.76
C GLU A 955 -22.28 -3.19 38.39
N VAL A 956 -22.18 -2.05 37.73
CA VAL A 956 -22.71 -1.82 36.38
C VAL A 956 -21.81 -2.52 35.35
N ALA A 957 -22.38 -3.30 34.43
CA ALA A 957 -21.62 -3.98 33.40
C ALA A 957 -21.04 -3.00 32.36
N ALA A 958 -20.23 -3.53 31.44
CA ALA A 958 -19.58 -2.74 30.39
C ALA A 958 -20.55 -2.08 29.40
N ASP A 959 -21.82 -2.51 29.34
CA ASP A 959 -22.87 -1.95 28.49
C ASP A 959 -23.71 -0.85 29.20
N GLY A 960 -23.34 -0.44 30.41
CA GLY A 960 -24.08 0.57 31.19
C GLY A 960 -25.34 0.03 31.88
N VAL A 961 -25.51 -1.30 31.91
CA VAL A 961 -26.63 -1.98 32.58
C VAL A 961 -26.13 -2.76 33.80
N ALA A 962 -26.87 -2.69 34.92
CA ALA A 962 -26.69 -3.57 36.06
C ALA A 962 -27.99 -4.32 36.33
N GLN A 963 -27.92 -5.60 36.67
CA GLN A 963 -29.10 -6.35 37.10
C GLN A 963 -28.78 -7.21 38.33
N THR A 964 -29.58 -7.06 39.37
CA THR A 964 -29.44 -7.79 40.64
C THR A 964 -30.81 -8.15 41.21
N THR A 965 -30.84 -9.00 42.22
CA THR A 965 -32.06 -9.35 42.97
C THR A 965 -31.81 -9.04 44.44
N VAL A 966 -32.70 -8.23 45.04
CA VAL A 966 -32.58 -7.80 46.43
C VAL A 966 -33.80 -8.24 47.26
N THR A 967 -33.55 -8.73 48.47
CA THR A 967 -34.61 -9.14 49.41
C THR A 967 -35.06 -7.95 50.24
N VAL A 968 -36.35 -7.63 50.22
CA VAL A 968 -36.93 -6.65 51.16
C VAL A 968 -37.01 -7.30 52.54
N PRO A 969 -36.35 -6.78 53.61
CA PRO A 969 -36.29 -7.47 54.90
C PRO A 969 -37.67 -7.70 55.52
N ALA A 970 -37.88 -8.86 56.14
CA ALA A 970 -39.16 -9.24 56.77
C ALA A 970 -39.57 -8.36 57.98
N SER A 971 -38.69 -7.47 58.44
CA SER A 971 -38.96 -6.43 59.44
C SER A 971 -39.59 -5.16 58.87
N VAL A 972 -39.60 -4.98 57.54
CA VAL A 972 -40.21 -3.82 56.87
C VAL A 972 -41.74 -3.91 56.98
N ALA A 973 -42.35 -2.85 57.48
CA ALA A 973 -43.81 -2.76 57.60
C ALA A 973 -44.48 -2.60 56.23
N ALA A 974 -45.73 -3.06 56.08
CA ALA A 974 -46.48 -2.85 54.85
C ALA A 974 -46.76 -1.36 54.59
N GLY A 975 -46.57 -0.91 53.35
CA GLY A 975 -46.68 0.48 52.93
C GLY A 975 -46.04 0.74 51.56
N ASP A 976 -46.02 2.00 51.16
CA ASP A 976 -45.47 2.44 49.88
C ASP A 976 -44.06 3.02 50.07
N TYR A 977 -43.09 2.46 49.35
CA TYR A 977 -41.64 2.72 49.45
C TYR A 977 -41.07 3.07 48.07
N ARG A 978 -39.77 3.38 48.03
CA ARG A 978 -38.95 3.35 46.81
C ARG A 978 -37.72 2.49 47.06
N ILE A 979 -37.27 1.79 46.03
CA ILE A 979 -35.84 1.44 45.93
C ILE A 979 -35.15 2.67 45.34
N ALA A 980 -34.14 3.14 46.04
CA ALA A 980 -33.28 4.26 45.66
C ALA A 980 -31.88 3.75 45.34
N ALA A 981 -31.32 4.21 44.23
CA ALA A 981 -29.89 4.15 43.96
C ALA A 981 -29.25 5.41 44.54
N VAL A 982 -28.23 5.26 45.38
CA VAL A 982 -27.58 6.38 46.07
C VAL A 982 -26.11 6.52 45.69
N GLY A 983 -25.66 7.77 45.57
CA GLY A 983 -24.26 8.17 45.54
C GLY A 983 -23.82 8.70 46.91
N ALA A 984 -22.64 9.33 46.97
CA ALA A 984 -22.06 9.79 48.23
C ALA A 984 -22.95 10.80 49.01
N ASP A 985 -23.58 11.74 48.31
CA ASP A 985 -24.38 12.83 48.91
C ASP A 985 -25.80 12.96 48.32
N GLU A 986 -26.18 12.15 47.33
CA GLU A 986 -27.47 12.27 46.62
C GLU A 986 -28.13 10.94 46.24
N THR A 987 -29.44 10.98 45.95
CA THR A 987 -30.19 9.88 45.34
C THR A 987 -30.17 10.03 43.82
N LEU A 988 -29.48 9.12 43.14
CA LEU A 988 -29.23 9.15 41.69
C LEU A 988 -30.46 8.71 40.89
N ALA A 989 -31.19 7.70 41.37
CA ALA A 989 -32.40 7.19 40.73
C ALA A 989 -33.35 6.54 41.75
N THR A 990 -34.64 6.45 41.43
CA THR A 990 -35.61 5.72 42.26
C THR A 990 -36.65 4.98 41.44
N ALA A 991 -37.14 3.85 41.95
CA ALA A 991 -38.36 3.20 41.48
C ALA A 991 -39.34 2.98 42.65
N ASP A 992 -40.62 3.33 42.47
CA ASP A 992 -41.67 3.09 43.46
C ASP A 992 -41.90 1.57 43.67
N LEU A 993 -41.98 1.13 44.93
CA LEU A 993 -42.18 -0.26 45.33
C LEU A 993 -43.18 -0.35 46.48
N ARG A 994 -44.19 -1.18 46.31
CA ARG A 994 -45.21 -1.44 47.34
C ARG A 994 -44.86 -2.67 48.16
N VAL A 995 -44.74 -2.52 49.48
CA VAL A 995 -44.48 -3.64 50.39
C VAL A 995 -45.79 -4.09 51.03
N VAL A 996 -46.16 -5.36 50.86
CA VAL A 996 -47.34 -5.96 51.50
C VAL A 996 -46.94 -6.87 52.65
N ALA A 997 -47.83 -6.99 53.65
CA ALA A 997 -47.56 -7.77 54.86
C ALA A 997 -47.47 -9.27 54.55
N ALA A 998 -46.50 -9.95 55.15
CA ALA A 998 -46.42 -11.41 55.11
C ALA A 998 -47.72 -12.03 55.64
N ALA A 999 -48.28 -12.97 54.86
CA ALA A 999 -49.50 -13.67 55.25
C ALA A 999 -49.24 -14.55 56.49
N VAL A 1000 -49.93 -14.26 57.59
CA VAL A 1000 -49.83 -15.03 58.82
C VAL A 1000 -50.54 -16.38 58.64
N GLU A 1001 -49.78 -17.48 58.66
CA GLU A 1001 -50.36 -18.83 58.64
C GLU A 1001 -51.26 -19.06 59.87
N PRO A 1002 -52.44 -19.70 59.71
CA PRO A 1002 -53.30 -20.04 60.82
C PRO A 1002 -52.73 -21.20 61.64
N THR A 1003 -52.54 -20.99 62.95
CA THR A 1003 -52.05 -22.02 63.88
C THR A 1003 -52.91 -23.30 63.86
N PRO A 1004 -52.31 -24.51 63.77
CA PRO A 1004 -53.07 -25.77 63.75
C PRO A 1004 -53.85 -26.05 65.05
N GLY A 1005 -55.09 -26.52 64.90
CA GLY A 1005 -55.88 -27.08 66.00
C GLY A 1005 -55.52 -28.55 66.31
N PRO A 1006 -55.85 -29.07 67.51
CA PRO A 1006 -55.43 -30.40 67.96
C PRO A 1006 -56.21 -31.56 67.32
N THR A 1007 -55.49 -32.65 67.06
CA THR A 1007 -55.96 -33.85 66.34
C THR A 1007 -56.81 -34.82 67.18
N PRO A 1008 -57.94 -35.33 66.64
CA PRO A 1008 -58.55 -36.60 67.06
C PRO A 1008 -58.08 -37.79 66.21
N GLY A 1009 -58.04 -38.99 66.82
CA GLY A 1009 -57.45 -40.21 66.28
C GLY A 1009 -58.26 -41.04 65.25
N PRO A 1010 -57.85 -42.31 65.00
CA PRO A 1010 -57.90 -42.89 63.65
C PRO A 1010 -58.86 -44.09 63.46
N THR A 1011 -59.17 -44.44 62.20
CA THR A 1011 -59.45 -45.84 61.80
C THR A 1011 -59.31 -46.15 60.29
N SER A 1012 -58.74 -47.33 60.01
CA SER A 1012 -58.97 -48.26 58.88
C SER A 1012 -58.99 -47.80 57.39
N GLN A 1013 -57.97 -48.28 56.67
CA GLN A 1013 -57.89 -48.64 55.24
C GLN A 1013 -59.06 -49.55 54.77
N PRO A 1014 -59.35 -49.69 53.45
CA PRO A 1014 -58.48 -50.50 52.56
C PRO A 1014 -58.27 -50.01 51.10
N THR A 1015 -57.17 -50.51 50.52
CA THR A 1015 -56.72 -50.50 49.11
C THR A 1015 -57.16 -51.81 48.38
N PRO A 1016 -56.78 -52.10 47.09
CA PRO A 1016 -56.38 -51.27 45.94
C PRO A 1016 -57.04 -51.68 44.58
N GLY A 1017 -56.66 -51.02 43.47
CA GLY A 1017 -56.58 -51.63 42.13
C GLY A 1017 -57.41 -50.95 41.01
N ALA A 1018 -57.08 -51.09 39.72
CA ALA A 1018 -55.86 -51.63 39.09
C ALA A 1018 -55.76 -51.18 37.61
N THR A 1019 -54.54 -51.05 37.07
CA THR A 1019 -54.27 -50.75 35.65
C THR A 1019 -54.30 -52.02 34.79
N PRO A 1020 -54.75 -51.94 33.53
CA PRO A 1020 -53.96 -52.58 32.46
C PRO A 1020 -53.88 -51.77 31.14
N THR A 1021 -52.72 -51.86 30.49
CA THR A 1021 -52.41 -51.55 29.08
C THR A 1021 -52.24 -52.87 28.29
N PRO A 1022 -51.92 -52.88 26.97
CA PRO A 1022 -52.33 -52.03 25.84
C PRO A 1022 -52.95 -52.89 24.69
N GLY A 1023 -53.30 -52.32 23.52
CA GLY A 1023 -53.76 -53.16 22.40
C GLY A 1023 -53.95 -52.54 21.00
N ALA A 1024 -53.00 -52.83 20.10
CA ALA A 1024 -53.10 -53.01 18.63
C ALA A 1024 -53.62 -51.89 17.68
N THR A 1025 -52.94 -51.78 16.53
CA THR A 1025 -53.24 -50.92 15.36
C THR A 1025 -53.66 -51.73 14.13
N ALA A 1026 -54.65 -51.28 13.33
CA ALA A 1026 -54.68 -51.45 11.85
C ALA A 1026 -55.89 -50.73 11.16
N THR A 1027 -55.68 -50.34 9.90
CA THR A 1027 -56.61 -49.79 8.88
C THR A 1027 -57.31 -50.91 8.05
N PRO A 1028 -58.13 -50.64 6.98
CA PRO A 1028 -58.73 -49.39 6.45
C PRO A 1028 -60.27 -49.47 6.23
N GLY A 1029 -60.91 -48.38 5.75
CA GLY A 1029 -62.37 -48.20 5.68
C GLY A 1029 -63.12 -48.64 4.41
N ALA A 1030 -64.41 -48.26 4.31
CA ALA A 1030 -65.19 -48.03 3.07
C ALA A 1030 -66.70 -47.72 3.34
N ASP A 1031 -67.19 -46.56 2.83
CA ASP A 1031 -68.54 -46.32 2.24
C ASP A 1031 -69.83 -46.58 3.10
N PRO A 1032 -71.08 -46.34 2.61
CA PRO A 1032 -71.52 -45.67 1.36
C PRO A 1032 -72.58 -44.55 1.51
N THR A 1033 -72.90 -43.90 0.38
CA THR A 1033 -74.04 -42.96 0.20
C THR A 1033 -75.21 -43.57 -0.59
N PRO A 1034 -76.39 -42.94 -0.53
CA PRO A 1034 -77.08 -42.45 -1.75
C PRO A 1034 -77.52 -40.97 -1.59
N GLY A 1035 -77.79 -40.13 -2.60
CA GLY A 1035 -78.20 -40.32 -4.02
C GLY A 1035 -79.63 -39.74 -4.20
N GLY A 1036 -80.04 -38.97 -5.22
CA GLY A 1036 -79.43 -38.38 -6.45
C GLY A 1036 -80.30 -37.17 -6.90
N THR A 1037 -80.40 -36.68 -8.15
CA THR A 1037 -79.76 -37.04 -9.44
C THR A 1037 -80.08 -35.95 -10.51
N GLY A 1038 -79.12 -35.61 -11.39
CA GLY A 1038 -79.33 -34.87 -12.66
C GLY A 1038 -79.23 -33.32 -12.60
N GLY A 1039 -78.65 -32.63 -13.59
CA GLY A 1039 -77.91 -33.13 -14.77
C GLY A 1039 -77.28 -32.05 -15.68
N THR A 1040 -76.12 -32.40 -16.26
CA THR A 1040 -75.51 -31.92 -17.53
C THR A 1040 -75.23 -30.42 -17.83
N THR A 1041 -73.93 -30.15 -18.05
CA THR A 1041 -73.31 -29.28 -19.08
C THR A 1041 -73.49 -27.74 -19.09
N GLY A 1042 -72.34 -27.02 -19.03
CA GLY A 1042 -71.91 -26.27 -20.22
C GLY A 1042 -71.58 -24.76 -20.15
N SER A 1043 -70.41 -24.37 -19.63
CA SER A 1043 -69.68 -23.09 -19.89
C SER A 1043 -70.35 -21.75 -19.47
N GLY A 1044 -69.57 -20.65 -19.43
CA GLY A 1044 -70.11 -19.28 -19.50
C GLY A 1044 -69.73 -18.27 -18.40
N THR A 1045 -68.62 -17.55 -18.63
CA THR A 1045 -68.43 -16.09 -18.42
C THR A 1045 -69.45 -15.20 -17.66
N THR A 1046 -68.92 -14.37 -16.74
CA THR A 1046 -69.25 -12.92 -16.47
C THR A 1046 -70.58 -12.49 -15.82
N GLY A 1047 -70.52 -11.36 -15.07
CA GLY A 1047 -71.65 -10.58 -14.52
C GLY A 1047 -71.61 -10.43 -12.99
N ALA A 1048 -71.23 -9.33 -12.31
CA ALA A 1048 -71.13 -7.88 -12.56
C ALA A 1048 -72.35 -7.02 -12.13
N SER A 1049 -72.11 -5.71 -11.90
CA SER A 1049 -73.05 -4.65 -11.44
C SER A 1049 -73.37 -4.65 -9.92
N SER A 1050 -73.71 -3.54 -9.23
CA SER A 1050 -73.75 -2.08 -9.52
C SER A 1050 -73.76 -1.28 -8.19
N GLY A 1051 -73.51 0.05 -8.11
CA GLY A 1051 -73.01 1.05 -9.08
C GLY A 1051 -73.28 2.51 -8.67
N ARG A 1052 -72.69 3.48 -9.42
CA ARG A 1052 -73.20 4.86 -9.75
C ARG A 1052 -73.36 5.91 -8.62
N LEU A 1053 -73.27 7.24 -8.80
CA LEU A 1053 -72.81 8.24 -9.82
C LEU A 1053 -72.71 9.61 -9.06
N ALA A 1054 -72.28 10.80 -9.53
CA ALA A 1054 -71.82 11.46 -10.79
C ALA A 1054 -70.86 12.61 -10.36
N THR A 1055 -69.77 13.06 -11.00
CA THR A 1055 -69.37 13.42 -12.40
C THR A 1055 -69.80 14.80 -12.92
N THR A 1056 -68.83 15.70 -13.16
CA THR A 1056 -68.55 16.43 -14.44
C THR A 1056 -67.35 17.39 -14.28
N GLY A 1057 -66.41 17.57 -15.23
CA GLY A 1057 -66.14 16.75 -16.43
C GLY A 1057 -65.20 17.38 -17.47
N SER A 1058 -64.30 16.55 -18.04
CA SER A 1058 -63.85 16.55 -19.47
C SER A 1058 -62.91 17.69 -19.95
N ALA A 1059 -62.02 17.55 -20.97
CA ALA A 1059 -61.66 16.50 -21.97
C ALA A 1059 -60.34 16.95 -22.70
N ILE A 1060 -59.60 16.29 -23.62
CA ILE A 1060 -59.36 14.93 -24.20
C ILE A 1060 -58.17 15.12 -25.21
N ALA A 1061 -57.26 14.20 -25.61
CA ALA A 1061 -56.62 13.00 -25.06
C ALA A 1061 -55.30 12.78 -25.90
N LEU A 1062 -54.84 11.68 -26.54
CA LEU A 1062 -55.30 10.30 -26.75
C LEU A 1062 -54.13 9.33 -27.21
N TRP A 1063 -53.59 8.51 -26.29
CA TRP A 1063 -53.02 7.12 -26.46
C TRP A 1063 -51.59 6.81 -27.02
N SER A 1064 -50.82 6.04 -26.22
CA SER A 1064 -50.49 4.58 -26.33
C SER A 1064 -49.96 3.98 -27.68
N VAL A 1065 -49.05 2.96 -27.75
CA VAL A 1065 -48.35 2.12 -26.73
C VAL A 1065 -47.19 1.25 -27.32
N LEU A 1066 -46.19 0.91 -26.48
CA LEU A 1066 -45.18 -0.19 -26.49
C LEU A 1066 -44.19 -0.54 -27.64
N ALA A 1067 -43.08 -1.12 -27.16
CA ALA A 1067 -42.23 -2.21 -27.70
C ALA A 1067 -40.98 -1.86 -28.53
N ALA A 1068 -39.90 -2.59 -28.22
CA ALA A 1068 -38.53 -2.38 -28.72
C ALA A 1068 -38.06 -3.51 -29.66
N ALA A 1069 -37.05 -3.23 -30.50
CA ALA A 1069 -35.80 -4.01 -30.55
C ALA A 1069 -34.79 -3.50 -31.62
N LEU A 1070 -33.52 -3.38 -31.20
CA LEU A 1070 -32.28 -3.75 -31.91
C LEU A 1070 -31.83 -3.08 -33.25
N LEU A 1071 -30.49 -2.87 -33.28
CA LEU A 1071 -29.53 -2.92 -34.40
C LEU A 1071 -29.35 -1.72 -35.39
N THR A 1072 -28.12 -1.18 -35.32
CA THR A 1072 -27.22 -0.76 -36.42
C THR A 1072 -27.55 0.43 -37.33
N GLY A 1073 -26.49 1.17 -37.69
CA GLY A 1073 -26.36 1.82 -38.99
C GLY A 1073 -26.06 3.33 -38.94
N GLY A 1074 -24.80 3.71 -39.18
CA GLY A 1074 -24.41 5.12 -39.28
C GLY A 1074 -24.99 5.82 -40.52
N GLY A 1075 -25.31 7.11 -40.39
CA GLY A 1075 -25.92 7.93 -41.45
C GLY A 1075 -25.42 9.37 -41.45
N VAL A 1076 -24.30 9.62 -42.15
CA VAL A 1076 -23.77 10.97 -42.39
C VAL A 1076 -24.77 11.81 -43.18
N LEU A 1077 -24.99 13.07 -42.77
CA LEU A 1077 -25.71 14.06 -43.58
C LEU A 1077 -24.93 15.38 -43.65
N VAL A 1078 -24.80 15.94 -44.87
CA VAL A 1078 -23.82 16.98 -45.19
C VAL A 1078 -24.49 18.20 -45.81
N ARG A 1079 -24.16 19.38 -45.26
CA ARG A 1079 -24.34 20.75 -45.82
C ARG A 1079 -25.77 21.24 -46.15
N ALA A 1080 -26.07 22.40 -45.58
CA ALA A 1080 -26.47 23.55 -46.39
C ALA A 1080 -25.42 24.69 -46.22
N ARG A 1081 -25.36 25.65 -47.16
CA ARG A 1081 -24.38 26.75 -47.19
C ARG A 1081 -25.08 28.07 -47.54
N ARG A 1082 -24.86 29.14 -46.76
CA ARG A 1082 -24.81 30.58 -47.12
C ARG A 1082 -24.95 31.44 -45.84
N ALA A 1083 -24.51 32.70 -45.75
CA ALA A 1083 -23.38 33.48 -46.33
C ALA A 1083 -23.57 34.97 -45.94
N ALA A 1084 -22.48 35.74 -45.77
CA ALA A 1084 -22.43 37.11 -45.21
C ALA A 1084 -22.88 37.20 -43.73
N GLY A 1085 -22.42 38.15 -42.91
CA GLY A 1085 -21.47 39.28 -43.02
C GLY A 1085 -21.63 40.17 -41.77
N ALA A 1086 -20.75 41.10 -41.39
CA ALA A 1086 -19.47 41.59 -41.91
C ALA A 1086 -18.67 42.26 -40.75
N ASP A 1087 -17.48 42.81 -41.04
CA ASP A 1087 -16.70 43.90 -40.37
C ASP A 1087 -16.75 44.06 -38.82
N ASP A 1088 -15.65 44.23 -38.06
CA ASP A 1088 -14.27 44.71 -38.36
C ASP A 1088 -13.16 43.65 -38.19
#